data_AF-A0A534K4Y3-F1
#
_entry.id   AF-A0A534K4Y3-F1
#
_cell.length_a   1.000
_cell.length_b   1.000
_cell.length_c   1.000
_cell.angle_alpha   90.00
_cell.angle_beta   90.00
_cell.angle_gamma   90.00
#
_symmetry.space_group_name_H-M   'P 1'
#
loop_
_entity.id
_entity.type
_entity.pdbx_description
1 polymer ?
#
loop_
_entity_poly.entity_id
_entity_poly.type
_entity_poly.pdbx_seq_one_letter_code
_entity_poly.pdbx_strand_id
1 'polypeptide(L)'
;MGGGETRGPAVTVIPWAASEAMRHHRVFRRTILVAVILVLLALPFVGPGPAPRATDSASPGAESLDLILRVVRTGTAEASVLGVALTLNDTIELLIDGVSVANTTPVWNLDYWFLHVPVSDDSTVQTRIGLVTSPVTTVPPHVPQRVGPPGFVYAEGARLMMNGSPIQFFGMNEQTSFPFALIASGLYGWDNPARYWGWNHLFPSDRNGTLANVSSADDLWREFFRHVLHYQNVSSEPSSPRPNLLRIWIIDEGFGVDKAWAAWKANASAFWGIFDRLVYWADRAGIYLVPVLGHQGPTRENALYNVSSTLYAHHLELVRAIVARYDDNPRIAMWDLWNEPDVNNDAYWASVGGIGGFRAWASRYLADVKAYSPNHLLTLGIGGWTLFPGVPGFGWQYHVFWSDIPGLEVSQHHTYGTAEDQYLVDWETAWHEASAIPHYESEVGYNLDTGPNPYGYGYWPWFTERTRAAGWPALCTMLLSDNGKGPYADYPYNGTLPDYPAAPPPPQDRVPVAAFTFSPVAPVKSQRVTFNASIASDDFGIVNYTWSFGGKGASYGMTAERVFGSPGDVPVTLTVTDTAGQKGNVTVVVHVSAKAAQAATFVPNRAGLFALGAAIALPAPACIFRSARRRAGARPLEKLADTRGLMRKGS
;
A
#
# COMPACT_ATOMS: atom_id res chain seq x y z
N MET A 1 28.02 31.52 69.31
CA MET A 1 26.65 31.29 69.80
C MET A 1 25.71 31.41 68.60
N GLY A 2 24.96 30.34 68.30
CA GLY A 2 23.80 30.25 67.37
C GLY A 2 24.01 30.69 65.91
N GLY A 3 24.02 29.85 64.87
CA GLY A 3 23.40 28.54 64.69
C GLY A 3 22.15 28.66 63.80
N GLY A 4 22.29 28.39 62.50
CA GLY A 4 21.20 28.45 61.52
C GLY A 4 21.67 28.09 60.10
N GLU A 5 22.15 26.86 59.92
CA GLU A 5 22.42 26.26 58.60
C GLU A 5 21.14 25.73 57.97
N THR A 6 20.85 26.11 56.72
CA THR A 6 19.87 25.44 55.86
C THR A 6 20.59 24.43 54.96
N ARG A 7 20.30 23.15 55.18
CA ARG A 7 20.82 22.00 54.44
C ARG A 7 20.18 21.91 53.06
N GLY A 8 20.99 21.84 52.01
CA GLY A 8 20.60 21.23 50.73
C GLY A 8 20.47 19.70 50.87
N PRO A 9 19.65 19.01 50.08
CA PRO A 9 19.52 17.57 50.19
C PRO A 9 20.76 16.89 49.59
N ALA A 10 21.49 16.18 50.45
CA ALA A 10 22.60 15.33 50.08
C ALA A 10 22.09 14.04 49.42
N VAL A 11 22.68 13.72 48.27
CA VAL A 11 22.60 12.42 47.59
C VAL A 11 23.15 11.35 48.53
N THR A 12 22.30 10.39 48.90
CA THR A 12 22.72 9.17 49.61
C THR A 12 22.54 7.99 48.66
N VAL A 13 23.65 7.41 48.21
CA VAL A 13 23.69 6.16 47.44
C VAL A 13 23.58 5.00 48.43
N ILE A 14 22.54 4.17 48.31
CA ILE A 14 22.46 2.84 48.93
C ILE A 14 22.13 1.82 47.83
N PRO A 15 22.93 0.76 47.65
CA PRO A 15 22.82 -0.16 46.52
C PRO A 15 22.07 -1.45 46.89
N TRP A 16 20.80 -1.63 46.46
CA TRP A 16 20.20 -2.96 46.27
C TRP A 16 18.79 -2.88 45.65
N ALA A 17 18.61 -3.32 44.40
CA ALA A 17 17.28 -3.70 43.84
C ALA A 17 17.35 -4.53 42.53
N ALA A 18 18.50 -5.09 42.14
CA ALA A 18 18.60 -5.89 40.90
C ALA A 18 18.13 -7.35 41.05
N SER A 19 17.75 -7.80 42.25
CA SER A 19 17.36 -9.22 42.50
C SER A 19 15.86 -9.46 42.70
N GLU A 20 15.06 -8.41 42.88
CA GLU A 20 13.61 -8.52 43.12
C GLU A 20 12.82 -8.51 41.80
N ALA A 21 13.25 -7.71 40.80
CA ALA A 21 12.60 -7.63 39.48
C ALA A 21 12.62 -8.97 38.72
N MET A 22 13.66 -9.80 38.90
CA MET A 22 13.71 -11.15 38.32
C MET A 22 12.79 -12.17 39.03
N ARG A 23 12.38 -11.93 40.29
CA ARG A 23 11.43 -12.82 40.99
C ARG A 23 9.99 -12.53 40.58
N HIS A 24 9.62 -11.27 40.36
CA HIS A 24 8.29 -10.90 39.87
C HIS A 24 8.04 -11.41 38.43
N HIS A 25 9.09 -11.50 37.61
CA HIS A 25 8.99 -12.03 36.23
C HIS A 25 8.75 -13.55 36.15
N ARG A 26 9.20 -14.33 37.15
CA ARG A 26 8.91 -15.78 37.22
C ARG A 26 7.52 -16.07 37.76
N VAL A 27 6.99 -15.22 38.64
CA VAL A 27 5.63 -15.35 39.18
C VAL A 27 4.60 -14.99 38.10
N PHE A 28 4.82 -13.92 37.33
CA PHE A 28 3.92 -13.50 36.25
C PHE A 28 3.82 -14.54 35.11
N ARG A 29 4.93 -15.19 34.74
CA ARG A 29 4.96 -16.29 33.75
C ARG A 29 4.21 -17.55 34.21
N ARG A 30 4.14 -17.83 35.51
CA ARG A 30 3.36 -18.97 36.05
C ARG A 30 1.85 -18.67 36.10
N THR A 31 1.46 -17.43 36.36
CA THR A 31 0.03 -17.05 36.44
C THR A 31 -0.66 -17.11 35.08
N ILE A 32 0.03 -16.75 33.99
CA ILE A 32 -0.50 -16.87 32.62
C ILE A 32 -0.65 -18.35 32.20
N LEU A 33 0.32 -19.20 32.55
CA LEU A 33 0.25 -20.63 32.24
C LEU A 33 -0.89 -21.35 32.99
N VAL A 34 -1.17 -20.96 34.24
CA VAL A 34 -2.29 -21.51 35.04
C VAL A 34 -3.65 -21.00 34.54
N ALA A 35 -3.73 -19.75 34.07
CA ALA A 35 -4.96 -19.20 33.49
C ALA A 35 -5.35 -19.90 32.17
N VAL A 36 -4.36 -20.25 31.33
CA VAL A 36 -4.59 -21.00 30.08
C VAL A 36 -5.03 -22.45 30.34
N ILE A 37 -4.51 -23.09 31.40
CA ILE A 37 -4.91 -24.46 31.77
C ILE A 37 -6.32 -24.51 32.40
N LEU A 38 -6.73 -23.49 33.16
CA LEU A 38 -8.06 -23.45 33.78
C LEU A 38 -9.20 -23.19 32.77
N VAL A 39 -8.92 -22.49 31.66
CA VAL A 39 -9.91 -22.28 30.58
C VAL A 39 -10.16 -23.55 29.77
N LEU A 40 -9.21 -24.49 29.72
CA LEU A 40 -9.38 -25.80 29.07
C LEU A 40 -10.14 -26.84 29.92
N LEU A 41 -10.41 -26.56 31.20
CA LEU A 41 -11.10 -27.49 32.11
C LEU A 41 -12.59 -27.19 32.32
N ALA A 42 -13.18 -26.23 31.59
CA ALA A 42 -14.56 -25.79 31.78
C ALA A 42 -15.49 -26.04 30.57
N LEU A 43 -15.37 -27.19 29.90
CA LEU A 43 -16.37 -27.69 28.96
C LEU A 43 -17.21 -28.81 29.61
N PRO A 44 -18.54 -28.80 29.52
CA PRO A 44 -19.38 -29.79 30.20
C PRO A 44 -19.32 -31.17 29.54
N PHE A 45 -19.13 -32.18 30.38
CA PHE A 45 -19.17 -33.61 30.08
C PHE A 45 -20.54 -34.05 29.51
N VAL A 46 -20.52 -34.76 28.38
CA VAL A 46 -21.58 -35.70 27.99
C VAL A 46 -21.06 -37.12 28.23
N GLY A 47 -21.70 -37.86 29.12
CA GLY A 47 -21.25 -39.18 29.62
C GLY A 47 -21.38 -40.33 28.61
N PRO A 48 -20.70 -41.47 28.85
CA PRO A 48 -20.51 -42.54 27.87
C PRO A 48 -21.68 -43.54 27.83
N GLY A 49 -22.12 -43.91 26.64
CA GLY A 49 -22.92 -45.12 26.38
C GLY A 49 -22.01 -46.34 26.17
N PRO A 50 -22.52 -47.58 26.34
CA PRO A 50 -21.70 -48.78 26.41
C PRO A 50 -21.10 -49.17 25.05
N ALA A 51 -19.85 -49.62 25.07
CA ALA A 51 -19.06 -49.99 23.90
C ALA A 51 -19.59 -51.26 23.20
N PRO A 52 -19.69 -51.28 21.87
CA PRO A 52 -19.70 -52.52 21.11
C PRO A 52 -18.27 -53.02 20.86
N ARG A 53 -18.16 -54.33 21.05
CA ARG A 53 -17.05 -55.28 20.88
C ARG A 53 -16.04 -54.96 19.75
N ALA A 54 -14.76 -55.14 20.07
CA ALA A 54 -13.65 -55.11 19.13
C ALA A 54 -13.79 -56.15 18.00
N THR A 55 -13.58 -55.68 16.77
CA THR A 55 -13.17 -56.49 15.63
C THR A 55 -11.90 -55.88 15.06
N ASP A 56 -10.93 -56.74 14.79
CA ASP A 56 -9.55 -56.41 14.45
C ASP A 56 -9.36 -55.54 13.20
N SER A 57 -8.23 -54.82 13.23
CA SER A 57 -7.39 -54.38 12.10
C SER A 57 -7.88 -53.21 11.23
N ALA A 58 -7.45 -52.01 11.61
CA ALA A 58 -6.68 -51.14 10.71
C ALA A 58 -5.78 -50.25 11.59
N SER A 59 -4.47 -50.45 11.51
CA SER A 59 -3.51 -49.46 11.99
C SER A 59 -3.85 -48.12 11.34
N PRO A 60 -3.92 -46.99 12.08
CA PRO A 60 -3.93 -45.68 11.44
C PRO A 60 -2.64 -45.63 10.61
N GLY A 61 -2.78 -45.47 9.30
CA GLY A 61 -1.63 -45.17 8.45
C GLY A 61 -0.93 -43.95 9.05
N ALA A 62 0.39 -44.02 9.18
CA ALA A 62 1.19 -42.86 9.51
C ALA A 62 0.87 -41.78 8.46
N GLU A 63 0.16 -40.73 8.86
CA GLU A 63 0.16 -39.49 8.08
C GLU A 63 1.63 -39.08 7.99
N SER A 64 2.16 -38.98 6.77
CA SER A 64 3.52 -38.47 6.60
C SER A 64 3.54 -37.06 7.16
N LEU A 65 4.42 -36.81 8.14
CA LEU A 65 4.70 -35.47 8.59
C LEU A 65 5.47 -34.78 7.46
N ASP A 66 4.74 -34.19 6.52
CA ASP A 66 5.34 -33.48 5.40
C ASP A 66 5.92 -32.16 5.93
N LEU A 67 7.25 -32.10 6.02
CA LEU A 67 7.95 -30.86 6.36
C LEU A 67 7.66 -29.82 5.28
N ILE A 68 7.22 -28.64 5.71
CA ILE A 68 6.93 -27.51 4.82
C ILE A 68 8.25 -26.82 4.48
N LEU A 69 8.49 -26.63 3.18
CA LEU A 69 9.68 -25.98 2.63
C LEU A 69 9.27 -24.93 1.59
N ARG A 70 9.98 -23.80 1.56
CA ARG A 70 9.95 -22.82 0.48
C ARG A 70 11.37 -22.49 0.04
N VAL A 71 11.57 -22.37 -1.27
CA VAL A 71 12.84 -21.98 -1.88
C VAL A 71 12.61 -20.69 -2.67
N VAL A 72 13.40 -19.67 -2.40
CA VAL A 72 13.33 -18.36 -3.06
C VAL A 72 14.66 -18.08 -3.73
N ARG A 73 14.67 -17.92 -5.05
CA ARG A 73 15.89 -17.56 -5.79
C ARG A 73 16.26 -16.11 -5.48
N THR A 74 17.36 -15.88 -4.77
CA THR A 74 17.78 -14.54 -4.31
C THR A 74 18.85 -13.91 -5.20
N GLY A 75 19.51 -14.71 -6.04
CA GLY A 75 20.49 -14.25 -7.00
C GLY A 75 20.76 -15.26 -8.11
N THR A 76 21.72 -14.96 -8.98
CA THR A 76 22.08 -15.83 -10.11
C THR A 76 22.70 -17.15 -9.69
N ALA A 77 23.28 -17.25 -8.49
CA ALA A 77 23.93 -18.45 -7.97
C ALA A 77 23.55 -18.76 -6.51
N GLU A 78 22.45 -18.19 -6.02
CA GLU A 78 22.03 -18.35 -4.63
C GLU A 78 20.52 -18.32 -4.45
N ALA A 79 20.06 -18.99 -3.39
CA ALA A 79 18.67 -19.01 -2.95
C ALA A 79 18.56 -18.97 -1.42
N SER A 80 17.41 -18.55 -0.93
CA SER A 80 16.99 -18.71 0.45
C SER A 80 16.06 -19.91 0.57
N VAL A 81 16.19 -20.63 1.69
CA VAL A 81 15.42 -21.85 1.99
C VAL A 81 14.76 -21.67 3.35
N LEU A 82 13.43 -21.70 3.37
CA LEU A 82 12.60 -21.43 4.55
C LEU A 82 11.76 -22.66 4.89
N GLY A 83 11.53 -22.93 6.16
CA GLY A 83 10.63 -23.99 6.55
C GLY A 83 10.23 -23.95 8.02
N VAL A 84 9.43 -24.94 8.41
CA VAL A 84 8.93 -25.09 9.78
C VAL A 84 9.36 -26.45 10.31
N ALA A 85 10.00 -26.46 11.48
CA ALA A 85 10.41 -27.66 12.19
C ALA A 85 9.24 -28.30 12.97
N LEU A 86 9.42 -29.51 13.47
CA LEU A 86 8.43 -30.21 14.27
C LEU A 86 8.57 -29.87 15.76
N THR A 87 9.80 -29.67 16.22
CA THR A 87 10.14 -29.33 17.61
C THR A 87 11.29 -28.34 17.69
N LEU A 88 11.39 -27.61 18.81
CA LEU A 88 12.47 -26.65 19.05
C LEU A 88 13.88 -27.26 19.15
N ASN A 89 13.97 -28.58 19.36
CA ASN A 89 15.24 -29.28 19.50
C ASN A 89 15.65 -30.01 18.22
N ASP A 90 14.90 -29.82 17.13
CA ASP A 90 15.21 -30.44 15.85
C ASP A 90 16.53 -29.88 15.30
N THR A 91 17.38 -30.77 14.81
CA THR A 91 18.48 -30.38 13.92
C THR A 91 17.97 -30.52 12.50
N ILE A 92 17.90 -29.41 11.77
CA ILE A 92 17.47 -29.35 10.38
C ILE A 92 18.70 -29.39 9.50
N GLU A 93 18.85 -30.44 8.71
CA GLU A 93 19.88 -30.52 7.68
C GLU A 93 19.32 -29.99 6.35
N LEU A 94 20.11 -29.15 5.66
CA LEU A 94 19.85 -28.71 4.30
C LEU A 94 20.57 -29.63 3.31
N LEU A 95 19.84 -30.15 2.34
CA LEU A 95 20.36 -30.97 1.25
C LEU A 95 20.20 -30.23 -0.07
N ILE A 96 21.30 -30.15 -0.83
CA ILE A 96 21.33 -29.65 -2.20
C ILE A 96 21.79 -30.80 -3.09
N ASP A 97 20.97 -31.15 -4.08
CA ASP A 97 21.23 -32.28 -4.98
C ASP A 97 21.53 -33.60 -4.23
N GLY A 98 20.82 -33.78 -3.11
CA GLY A 98 20.94 -34.94 -2.22
C GLY A 98 22.15 -34.91 -1.28
N VAL A 99 23.00 -33.88 -1.34
CA VAL A 99 24.18 -33.73 -0.48
C VAL A 99 23.87 -32.77 0.66
N SER A 100 24.17 -33.19 1.91
CA SER A 100 24.05 -32.28 3.06
C SER A 100 25.12 -31.19 2.98
N VAL A 101 24.69 -29.93 2.98
CA VAL A 101 25.57 -28.76 2.83
C VAL A 101 25.62 -27.87 4.07
N ALA A 102 24.56 -27.88 4.88
CA ALA A 102 24.44 -27.07 6.08
C ALA A 102 23.45 -27.70 7.07
N ASN A 103 23.47 -27.22 8.32
CA ASN A 103 22.41 -27.50 9.29
C ASN A 103 22.12 -26.27 10.14
N THR A 104 20.94 -26.27 10.76
CA THR A 104 20.50 -25.24 11.71
C THR A 104 19.54 -25.83 12.74
N THR A 105 19.16 -25.02 13.71
CA THR A 105 18.07 -25.29 14.68
C THR A 105 16.97 -24.26 14.49
N PRO A 106 15.71 -24.59 14.77
CA PRO A 106 14.63 -23.64 14.59
C PRO A 106 14.67 -22.57 15.67
N VAL A 107 14.06 -21.42 15.38
CA VAL A 107 13.79 -20.38 16.36
C VAL A 107 12.50 -20.71 17.14
N TRP A 108 12.16 -19.87 18.13
CA TRP A 108 11.12 -20.17 19.13
C TRP A 108 9.71 -20.47 18.56
N ASN A 109 9.39 -20.02 17.34
CA ASN A 109 8.12 -20.31 16.67
C ASN A 109 8.19 -21.51 15.71
N LEU A 110 9.27 -22.31 15.79
CA LEU A 110 9.59 -23.46 14.94
C LEU A 110 10.10 -23.11 13.53
N ASP A 111 10.16 -21.84 13.16
CA ASP A 111 10.72 -21.45 11.86
C ASP A 111 12.22 -21.73 11.79
N TYR A 112 12.70 -22.04 10.60
CA TYR A 112 14.13 -22.06 10.28
C TYR A 112 14.37 -21.49 8.89
N TRP A 113 15.61 -21.05 8.65
CA TRP A 113 16.02 -20.56 7.36
C TRP A 113 17.50 -20.83 7.08
N PHE A 114 17.80 -20.90 5.79
CA PHE A 114 19.15 -20.84 5.24
C PHE A 114 19.16 -19.72 4.20
N LEU A 115 20.02 -18.73 4.37
CA LEU A 115 20.15 -17.59 3.45
C LEU A 115 21.40 -17.78 2.59
N HIS A 116 21.40 -17.21 1.38
CA HIS A 116 22.53 -17.25 0.45
C HIS A 116 23.08 -18.66 0.18
N VAL A 117 22.18 -19.65 0.08
CA VAL A 117 22.53 -21.03 -0.22
C VAL A 117 23.05 -21.11 -1.66
N PRO A 118 24.28 -21.59 -1.91
CA PRO A 118 24.81 -21.73 -3.26
C PRO A 118 24.00 -22.76 -4.07
N VAL A 119 23.43 -22.34 -5.19
CA VAL A 119 22.61 -23.19 -6.08
C VAL A 119 22.78 -22.79 -7.54
N SER A 120 22.50 -23.70 -8.46
CA SER A 120 22.34 -23.39 -9.88
C SER A 120 20.87 -23.44 -10.30
N ASP A 121 20.60 -23.10 -11.57
CA ASP A 121 19.35 -23.51 -12.20
C ASP A 121 19.24 -25.04 -12.12
N ASP A 122 18.02 -25.52 -11.92
CA ASP A 122 17.66 -26.94 -11.76
C ASP A 122 18.22 -27.67 -10.53
N SER A 123 19.00 -27.01 -9.66
CA SER A 123 19.36 -27.58 -8.35
C SER A 123 18.11 -28.02 -7.59
N THR A 124 18.22 -29.11 -6.86
CA THR A 124 17.15 -29.65 -6.03
C THR A 124 17.46 -29.40 -4.56
N VAL A 125 16.45 -28.94 -3.82
CA VAL A 125 16.54 -28.59 -2.40
C VAL A 125 15.62 -29.50 -1.58
N GLN A 126 16.13 -29.98 -0.45
CA GLN A 126 15.35 -30.73 0.53
C GLN A 126 15.86 -30.40 1.93
N THR A 127 14.98 -30.48 2.94
CA THR A 127 15.40 -30.45 4.35
C THR A 127 15.12 -31.78 5.02
N ARG A 128 15.95 -32.14 6.00
CA ARG A 128 15.85 -33.39 6.75
C ARG A 128 15.91 -33.15 8.25
N ILE A 129 15.00 -33.80 8.98
CA ILE A 129 14.97 -33.87 10.44
C ILE A 129 15.00 -35.34 10.83
N GLY A 130 16.17 -35.83 11.28
CA GLY A 130 16.37 -37.25 11.54
C GLY A 130 16.12 -38.10 10.28
N LEU A 131 15.07 -38.92 10.31
CA LEU A 131 14.67 -39.77 9.18
C LEU A 131 13.55 -39.15 8.31
N VAL A 132 13.00 -38.00 8.70
CA VAL A 132 11.92 -37.32 7.98
C VAL A 132 12.52 -36.31 7.03
N THR A 133 12.09 -36.31 5.78
CA THR A 133 12.53 -35.35 4.75
C THR A 133 11.36 -34.55 4.22
N SER A 134 11.58 -33.27 3.89
CA SER A 134 10.61 -32.50 3.11
C SER A 134 10.43 -33.09 1.71
N PRO A 135 9.39 -32.70 0.97
CA PRO A 135 9.38 -32.87 -0.48
C PRO A 135 10.62 -32.21 -1.11
N VAL A 136 11.08 -32.78 -2.22
CA VAL A 136 12.15 -32.18 -3.04
C VAL A 136 11.57 -31.01 -3.82
N THR A 137 12.22 -29.86 -3.73
CA THR A 137 11.83 -28.63 -4.43
C THR A 137 12.93 -28.23 -5.40
N THR A 138 12.61 -28.07 -6.68
CA THR A 138 13.54 -27.53 -7.67
C THR A 138 13.67 -26.02 -7.48
N VAL A 139 14.91 -25.52 -7.52
CA VAL A 139 15.19 -24.09 -7.47
C VAL A 139 14.59 -23.41 -8.70
N PRO A 140 13.74 -22.37 -8.54
CA PRO A 140 13.19 -21.67 -9.69
C PRO A 140 14.29 -20.95 -10.48
N PRO A 141 14.14 -20.77 -11.80
CA PRO A 141 15.06 -19.99 -12.61
C PRO A 141 15.22 -18.57 -12.05
N HIS A 142 16.42 -18.02 -12.12
CA HIS A 142 16.64 -16.62 -11.75
C HIS A 142 16.00 -15.70 -12.79
N VAL A 143 15.14 -14.79 -12.32
CA VAL A 143 14.54 -13.74 -13.14
C VAL A 143 15.15 -12.41 -12.71
N PRO A 144 16.03 -11.80 -13.54
CA PRO A 144 16.58 -10.49 -13.25
C PRO A 144 15.46 -9.46 -13.12
N GLN A 145 15.54 -8.64 -12.08
CA GLN A 145 14.63 -7.50 -11.92
C GLN A 145 14.95 -6.43 -12.98
N ARG A 146 13.91 -5.72 -13.43
CA ARG A 146 14.07 -4.70 -14.46
C ARG A 146 14.86 -3.52 -13.92
N VAL A 147 15.90 -3.12 -14.64
CA VAL A 147 16.64 -1.88 -14.37
C VAL A 147 15.98 -0.74 -15.14
N GLY A 148 15.59 0.32 -14.42
CA GLY A 148 15.06 1.54 -15.02
C GLY A 148 16.13 2.37 -15.74
N PRO A 149 15.75 3.50 -16.36
CA PRO A 149 16.72 4.47 -16.88
C PRO A 149 17.65 5.02 -15.79
N PRO A 150 18.80 5.63 -16.14
CA PRO A 150 19.66 6.29 -15.17
C PRO A 150 18.89 7.28 -14.29
N GLY A 151 19.18 7.28 -12.98
CA GLY A 151 18.51 8.10 -11.97
C GLY A 151 17.29 7.45 -11.31
N PHE A 152 16.69 6.41 -11.91
CA PHE A 152 15.55 5.71 -11.32
C PHE A 152 16.01 4.66 -10.29
N VAL A 153 15.17 4.48 -9.27
CA VAL A 153 15.31 3.40 -8.30
C VAL A 153 14.88 2.09 -8.96
N TYR A 154 15.63 1.02 -8.76
CA TYR A 154 15.24 -0.33 -9.16
C TYR A 154 15.60 -1.34 -8.07
N ALA A 155 15.04 -2.54 -8.15
CA ALA A 155 15.30 -3.62 -7.22
C ALA A 155 16.44 -4.53 -7.73
N GLU A 156 17.30 -5.00 -6.81
CA GLU A 156 18.25 -6.09 -7.07
C GLU A 156 18.29 -7.04 -5.86
N GLY A 157 17.45 -8.07 -5.92
CA GLY A 157 17.19 -8.94 -4.77
C GLY A 157 16.51 -8.15 -3.66
N ALA A 158 17.02 -8.24 -2.43
CA ALA A 158 16.50 -7.49 -1.28
C ALA A 158 16.97 -6.02 -1.21
N ARG A 159 17.68 -5.51 -2.22
CA ARG A 159 18.28 -4.15 -2.20
C ARG A 159 17.55 -3.20 -3.14
N LEU A 160 17.42 -1.95 -2.71
CA LEU A 160 17.14 -0.84 -3.62
C LEU A 160 18.45 -0.34 -4.22
N MET A 161 18.45 -0.10 -5.51
CA MET A 161 19.59 0.28 -6.31
C MET A 161 19.29 1.56 -7.10
N MET A 162 20.33 2.35 -7.34
CA MET A 162 20.27 3.49 -8.25
C MET A 162 21.65 3.65 -8.91
N ASN A 163 21.67 3.80 -10.24
CA ASN A 163 22.91 3.95 -11.01
C ASN A 163 23.98 2.88 -10.70
N GLY A 164 23.56 1.63 -10.46
CA GLY A 164 24.47 0.51 -10.16
C GLY A 164 24.97 0.45 -8.71
N SER A 165 24.52 1.33 -7.83
CA SER A 165 24.91 1.35 -6.41
C SER A 165 23.70 1.13 -5.49
N PRO A 166 23.85 0.40 -4.37
CA PRO A 166 22.80 0.33 -3.36
C PRO A 166 22.46 1.72 -2.79
N ILE A 167 21.19 1.95 -2.52
CA ILE A 167 20.68 3.16 -1.88
C ILE A 167 19.84 2.79 -0.66
N GLN A 168 19.97 3.59 0.41
CA GLN A 168 19.07 3.54 1.57
C GLN A 168 18.26 4.82 1.67
N PHE A 169 16.96 4.68 1.81
CA PHE A 169 16.06 5.80 2.07
C PHE A 169 15.74 5.93 3.55
N PHE A 170 15.75 7.15 4.03
CA PHE A 170 15.20 7.54 5.31
C PHE A 170 14.32 8.77 5.10
N GLY A 171 13.09 8.71 5.58
CA GLY A 171 12.11 9.74 5.30
C GLY A 171 11.07 9.93 6.37
N MET A 172 10.08 10.72 6.02
CA MET A 172 8.96 11.11 6.87
C MET A 172 7.65 10.89 6.14
N ASN A 173 6.59 10.62 6.91
CA ASN A 173 5.22 10.53 6.42
C ASN A 173 4.50 11.87 6.53
N GLU A 174 3.77 12.24 5.47
CA GLU A 174 2.91 13.42 5.42
C GLU A 174 1.54 13.05 4.83
N GLN A 175 0.46 13.23 5.58
CA GLN A 175 -0.84 12.67 5.22
C GLN A 175 -1.85 13.71 4.68
N THR A 176 -1.58 15.00 4.81
CA THR A 176 -2.65 16.01 4.77
C THR A 176 -2.39 17.22 3.89
N SER A 177 -1.15 17.59 3.64
CA SER A 177 -0.76 18.81 2.91
C SER A 177 -1.35 18.84 1.51
N PHE A 178 -1.25 17.72 0.79
CA PHE A 178 -1.73 17.65 -0.58
C PHE A 178 -3.28 17.70 -0.65
N PRO A 179 -4.03 16.89 0.13
CA PRO A 179 -5.49 17.05 0.22
C PRO A 179 -5.93 18.46 0.64
N PHE A 180 -5.26 19.08 1.61
CA PHE A 180 -5.56 20.45 2.01
C PHE A 180 -5.24 21.46 0.91
N ALA A 181 -4.18 21.28 0.12
CA ALA A 181 -3.88 22.12 -1.03
C ALA A 181 -4.97 22.05 -2.10
N LEU A 182 -5.52 20.86 -2.38
CA LEU A 182 -6.66 20.70 -3.29
C LEU A 182 -7.90 21.45 -2.78
N ILE A 183 -8.13 21.40 -1.46
CA ILE A 183 -9.22 22.16 -0.84
C ILE A 183 -8.95 23.67 -0.97
N ALA A 184 -7.74 24.10 -0.62
CA ALA A 184 -7.36 25.51 -0.56
C ALA A 184 -7.34 26.19 -1.93
N SER A 185 -7.04 25.45 -2.99
CA SER A 185 -7.12 25.93 -4.37
C SER A 185 -8.57 26.06 -4.89
N GLY A 186 -9.56 25.65 -4.10
CA GLY A 186 -10.98 25.69 -4.47
C GLY A 186 -11.39 24.61 -5.48
N LEU A 187 -10.59 23.55 -5.65
CA LEU A 187 -10.93 22.45 -6.56
C LEU A 187 -12.10 21.61 -6.01
N TYR A 188 -12.13 21.43 -4.69
CA TYR A 188 -13.26 20.89 -3.93
C TYR A 188 -13.16 21.30 -2.47
N GLY A 189 -14.09 20.86 -1.62
CA GLY A 189 -13.94 20.98 -0.18
C GLY A 189 -14.91 21.96 0.48
N TRP A 190 -14.50 22.45 1.64
CA TRP A 190 -15.37 23.06 2.65
C TRP A 190 -15.42 24.59 2.55
N ASP A 191 -16.31 25.21 3.34
CA ASP A 191 -16.43 26.68 3.40
C ASP A 191 -15.10 27.36 3.76
N ASN A 192 -14.87 28.53 3.14
CA ASN A 192 -13.64 29.32 3.25
C ASN A 192 -12.35 28.51 2.92
N PRO A 193 -12.24 27.97 1.69
CA PRO A 193 -11.15 27.07 1.29
C PRO A 193 -9.76 27.69 1.47
N ALA A 194 -9.60 28.98 1.23
CA ALA A 194 -8.31 29.67 1.32
C ALA A 194 -7.62 29.55 2.70
N ARG A 195 -8.36 29.23 3.77
CA ARG A 195 -7.79 29.04 5.12
C ARG A 195 -6.93 27.79 5.28
N TYR A 196 -7.05 26.81 4.37
CA TYR A 196 -6.33 25.54 4.45
C TYR A 196 -4.95 25.59 3.79
N TRP A 197 -4.60 26.70 3.13
CA TRP A 197 -3.22 26.91 2.71
C TRP A 197 -2.28 26.86 3.92
N GLY A 198 -1.23 26.04 3.80
CA GLY A 198 -0.24 25.82 4.84
C GLY A 198 -0.58 24.72 5.83
N TRP A 199 -1.81 24.19 5.89
CA TRP A 199 -2.14 23.09 6.81
C TRP A 199 -1.47 21.79 6.37
N ASN A 200 -0.78 21.13 7.30
CA ASN A 200 0.02 19.94 6.99
C ASN A 200 0.22 18.93 8.13
N HIS A 201 -0.26 19.18 9.35
CA HIS A 201 -0.20 18.23 10.49
C HIS A 201 1.20 17.62 10.78
N LEU A 202 2.27 18.23 10.27
CA LEU A 202 3.63 17.69 10.28
C LEU A 202 4.65 18.75 10.68
N PHE A 203 4.54 19.93 10.09
CA PHE A 203 5.28 21.16 10.32
C PHE A 203 4.32 22.30 10.67
N PRO A 204 4.41 22.84 11.87
CA PRO A 204 4.97 22.15 13.01
C PRO A 204 4.57 20.73 13.28
N SER A 205 5.46 20.00 13.99
CA SER A 205 5.21 18.64 14.47
C SER A 205 4.14 18.61 15.54
N ASP A 206 2.93 18.91 15.08
CA ASP A 206 1.70 18.98 15.84
C ASP A 206 0.50 18.70 14.90
N ARG A 207 -0.60 18.21 15.49
CA ARG A 207 -1.80 17.83 14.74
C ARG A 207 -2.48 18.98 13.98
N ASN A 208 -2.22 20.22 14.35
CA ASN A 208 -2.71 21.42 13.69
C ASN A 208 -1.59 22.15 12.94
N GLY A 209 -0.50 21.44 12.62
CA GLY A 209 0.68 21.97 11.96
C GLY A 209 0.29 22.82 10.76
N THR A 210 0.68 24.09 10.79
CA THR A 210 0.36 25.07 9.75
C THR A 210 1.57 25.93 9.40
N LEU A 211 1.84 26.08 8.11
CA LEU A 211 2.88 26.95 7.58
C LEU A 211 2.32 28.36 7.42
N ALA A 212 3.04 29.34 7.99
CA ALA A 212 2.68 30.75 7.86
C ALA A 212 2.96 31.27 6.44
N ASN A 213 2.21 32.30 6.03
CA ASN A 213 2.40 33.03 4.77
C ASN A 213 2.29 32.18 3.49
N VAL A 214 1.53 31.09 3.55
CA VAL A 214 1.22 30.26 2.38
C VAL A 214 -0.09 30.73 1.77
N SER A 215 -0.09 31.01 0.46
CA SER A 215 -1.29 31.44 -0.28
C SER A 215 -1.48 30.72 -1.62
N SER A 216 -0.56 29.83 -1.96
CA SER A 216 -0.51 29.12 -3.22
C SER A 216 0.20 27.78 -3.06
N ALA A 217 0.08 26.90 -4.07
CA ALA A 217 0.82 25.65 -4.10
C ALA A 217 2.34 25.86 -4.12
N ASP A 218 2.82 26.91 -4.79
CA ASP A 218 4.25 27.22 -4.81
C ASP A 218 4.74 27.64 -3.42
N ASP A 219 4.02 28.54 -2.74
CA ASP A 219 4.36 28.93 -1.36
C ASP A 219 4.34 27.72 -0.42
N LEU A 220 3.34 26.85 -0.56
CA LEU A 220 3.16 25.69 0.31
C LEU A 220 4.39 24.80 0.24
N TRP A 221 4.73 24.33 -0.95
CA TRP A 221 5.82 23.37 -1.12
C TRP A 221 7.17 24.02 -0.91
N ARG A 222 7.34 25.29 -1.29
CA ARG A 222 8.57 26.03 -0.98
C ARG A 222 8.82 26.10 0.52
N GLU A 223 7.84 26.48 1.34
CA GLU A 223 8.05 26.57 2.79
C GLU A 223 8.09 25.19 3.46
N PHE A 224 7.33 24.21 2.95
CA PHE A 224 7.36 22.83 3.43
C PHE A 224 8.78 22.24 3.31
N PHE A 225 9.38 22.29 2.12
CA PHE A 225 10.71 21.71 1.91
C PHE A 225 11.84 22.50 2.57
N ARG A 226 11.64 23.77 2.93
CA ARG A 226 12.58 24.49 3.81
C ARG A 226 12.65 23.91 5.21
N HIS A 227 11.56 23.36 5.74
CA HIS A 227 11.59 22.60 7.00
C HIS A 227 12.33 21.27 6.82
N VAL A 228 12.13 20.60 5.69
CA VAL A 228 12.88 19.38 5.39
C VAL A 228 14.40 19.65 5.27
N LEU A 229 14.79 20.74 4.59
CA LEU A 229 16.19 21.20 4.52
C LEU A 229 16.75 21.52 5.91
N HIS A 230 15.95 22.14 6.78
CA HIS A 230 16.34 22.36 8.18
C HIS A 230 16.68 21.04 8.85
N TYR A 231 15.81 20.03 8.74
CA TYR A 231 16.09 18.72 9.32
C TYR A 231 17.31 18.04 8.70
N GLN A 232 17.56 18.17 7.40
CA GLN A 232 18.82 17.68 6.81
C GLN A 232 20.06 18.33 7.43
N ASN A 233 19.98 19.62 7.81
CA ASN A 233 21.09 20.36 8.41
C ASN A 233 21.32 20.02 9.88
N VAL A 234 20.26 19.73 10.64
CA VAL A 234 20.36 19.41 12.08
C VAL A 234 20.40 17.91 12.38
N SER A 235 20.17 17.06 11.38
CA SER A 235 20.27 15.60 11.49
C SER A 235 21.69 15.13 11.80
N SER A 236 21.80 14.10 12.64
CA SER A 236 23.05 13.46 13.01
C SER A 236 22.93 11.93 12.93
N GLU A 237 23.80 11.32 12.13
CA GLU A 237 23.88 9.86 11.99
C GLU A 237 24.47 9.22 13.27
N PRO A 238 24.13 7.94 13.57
CA PRO A 238 23.25 7.06 12.81
C PRO A 238 21.78 7.10 13.26
N SER A 239 21.49 7.66 14.44
CA SER A 239 20.17 7.62 15.07
C SER A 239 19.22 8.71 14.59
N SER A 240 19.67 9.63 13.73
CA SER A 240 18.87 10.68 13.10
C SER A 240 19.41 10.97 11.70
N PRO A 241 19.19 10.06 10.75
CA PRO A 241 19.73 10.19 9.40
C PRO A 241 19.18 11.41 8.69
N ARG A 242 19.95 11.94 7.74
CA ARG A 242 19.44 13.05 6.92
C ARG A 242 18.27 12.54 6.07
N PRO A 243 17.07 13.14 6.18
CA PRO A 243 15.94 12.68 5.38
C PRO A 243 16.22 12.93 3.90
N ASN A 244 15.98 11.91 3.09
CA ASN A 244 16.10 11.93 1.63
C ASN A 244 14.83 11.41 0.93
N LEU A 245 13.79 11.07 1.70
CA LEU A 245 12.52 10.53 1.21
C LEU A 245 11.34 11.24 1.90
N LEU A 246 10.25 11.45 1.17
CA LEU A 246 8.96 11.90 1.68
C LEU A 246 7.88 10.94 1.17
N ARG A 247 7.21 10.24 2.09
CA ARG A 247 6.02 9.46 1.78
C ARG A 247 4.79 10.33 2.02
N ILE A 248 4.00 10.57 0.97
CA ILE A 248 2.97 11.61 1.00
C ILE A 248 1.64 11.17 0.40
N TRP A 249 0.53 11.45 1.09
CA TRP A 249 -0.80 11.07 0.65
C TRP A 249 -1.31 12.03 -0.40
N ILE A 250 -1.61 11.49 -1.59
CA ILE A 250 -2.19 12.23 -2.70
C ILE A 250 -3.68 11.91 -2.82
N ILE A 251 -4.02 10.63 -2.65
CA ILE A 251 -5.39 10.13 -2.69
C ILE A 251 -5.70 9.50 -1.33
N ASP A 252 -6.65 10.09 -0.60
CA ASP A 252 -7.02 9.69 0.75
C ASP A 252 -8.55 9.65 0.91
N GLU A 253 -9.10 8.53 1.41
CA GLU A 253 -10.55 8.38 1.59
C GLU A 253 -11.12 9.26 2.72
N GLY A 254 -10.33 9.59 3.73
CA GLY A 254 -10.68 10.59 4.75
C GLY A 254 -10.95 11.98 4.15
N PHE A 255 -10.32 12.31 3.02
CA PHE A 255 -10.60 13.53 2.25
C PHE A 255 -11.56 13.29 1.06
N GLY A 256 -11.75 12.03 0.66
CA GLY A 256 -12.70 11.55 -0.34
C GLY A 256 -12.03 11.26 -1.68
N VAL A 257 -11.77 9.98 -1.96
CA VAL A 257 -11.16 9.52 -3.23
C VAL A 257 -11.91 10.03 -4.46
N ASP A 258 -13.24 9.92 -4.46
CA ASP A 258 -14.08 10.38 -5.57
C ASP A 258 -13.99 11.90 -5.77
N LYS A 259 -13.74 12.66 -4.70
CA LYS A 259 -13.56 14.11 -4.78
C LYS A 259 -12.22 14.46 -5.42
N ALA A 260 -11.15 13.73 -5.12
CA ALA A 260 -9.86 13.92 -5.78
C ALA A 260 -9.97 13.64 -7.29
N TRP A 261 -10.68 12.58 -7.67
CA TRP A 261 -10.97 12.30 -9.09
C TRP A 261 -11.81 13.42 -9.70
N ALA A 262 -12.91 13.84 -9.06
CA ALA A 262 -13.77 14.90 -9.56
C ALA A 262 -13.04 16.24 -9.70
N ALA A 263 -12.15 16.57 -8.76
CA ALA A 263 -11.29 17.74 -8.79
C ALA A 263 -10.38 17.75 -10.03
N TRP A 264 -9.72 16.63 -10.30
CA TRP A 264 -8.92 16.45 -11.50
C TRP A 264 -9.77 16.58 -12.78
N LYS A 265 -10.94 15.94 -12.84
CA LYS A 265 -11.83 16.04 -14.02
C LYS A 265 -12.37 17.45 -14.23
N ALA A 266 -12.66 18.19 -13.16
CA ALA A 266 -13.21 19.53 -13.23
C ALA A 266 -12.15 20.55 -13.69
N ASN A 267 -10.93 20.45 -13.17
CA ASN A 267 -9.84 21.35 -13.55
C ASN A 267 -8.47 20.68 -13.41
N ALA A 268 -8.10 19.93 -14.46
CA ALA A 268 -6.85 19.19 -14.50
C ALA A 268 -5.62 20.09 -14.34
N SER A 269 -5.62 21.30 -14.90
CA SER A 269 -4.48 22.23 -14.80
C SER A 269 -4.20 22.65 -13.37
N ALA A 270 -5.24 22.91 -12.56
CA ALA A 270 -5.06 23.27 -11.16
C ALA A 270 -4.64 22.06 -10.30
N PHE A 271 -5.21 20.88 -10.57
CA PHE A 271 -4.81 19.64 -9.90
C PHE A 271 -3.32 19.34 -10.15
N TRP A 272 -2.90 19.37 -11.42
CA TRP A 272 -1.51 19.15 -11.79
C TRP A 272 -0.58 20.22 -11.24
N GLY A 273 -0.98 21.51 -11.30
CA GLY A 273 -0.16 22.59 -10.76
C GLY A 273 0.18 22.46 -9.27
N ILE A 274 -0.63 21.77 -8.47
CA ILE A 274 -0.29 21.47 -7.06
C ILE A 274 0.77 20.36 -6.99
N PHE A 275 0.63 19.30 -7.78
CA PHE A 275 1.51 18.13 -7.76
C PHE A 275 2.86 18.42 -8.46
N ASP A 276 2.86 19.19 -9.54
CA ASP A 276 4.07 19.68 -10.22
C ASP A 276 4.95 20.48 -9.25
N ARG A 277 4.32 21.32 -8.40
CA ARG A 277 5.04 22.13 -7.40
C ARG A 277 5.60 21.28 -6.27
N LEU A 278 4.90 20.23 -5.84
CA LEU A 278 5.43 19.24 -4.90
C LEU A 278 6.71 18.60 -5.46
N VAL A 279 6.64 18.08 -6.69
CA VAL A 279 7.77 17.43 -7.36
C VAL A 279 8.94 18.39 -7.59
N TYR A 280 8.65 19.62 -8.02
CA TYR A 280 9.66 20.65 -8.23
C TYR A 280 10.43 20.97 -6.94
N TRP A 281 9.73 21.26 -5.84
CA TRP A 281 10.41 21.63 -4.60
C TRP A 281 11.08 20.44 -3.91
N ALA A 282 10.57 19.22 -4.10
CA ALA A 282 11.24 17.99 -3.70
C ALA A 282 12.59 17.83 -4.41
N ASP A 283 12.64 18.03 -5.73
CA ASP A 283 13.89 18.02 -6.51
C ASP A 283 14.88 19.07 -5.99
N ARG A 284 14.41 20.30 -5.75
CA ARG A 284 15.23 21.40 -5.22
C ARG A 284 15.79 21.11 -3.83
N ALA A 285 15.10 20.31 -3.02
CA ALA A 285 15.54 19.88 -1.70
C ALA A 285 16.34 18.56 -1.72
N GLY A 286 16.49 17.90 -2.87
CA GLY A 286 17.13 16.60 -2.98
C GLY A 286 16.34 15.48 -2.28
N ILE A 287 15.01 15.60 -2.25
CA ILE A 287 14.09 14.64 -1.63
C ILE A 287 13.40 13.82 -2.71
N TYR A 288 13.42 12.49 -2.53
CA TYR A 288 12.61 11.59 -3.34
C TYR A 288 11.19 11.49 -2.76
N LEU A 289 10.23 11.21 -3.62
CA LEU A 289 8.82 11.09 -3.25
C LEU A 289 8.37 9.64 -3.34
N VAL A 290 7.55 9.23 -2.37
CA VAL A 290 6.69 8.04 -2.45
C VAL A 290 5.24 8.50 -2.29
N PRO A 291 4.55 8.83 -3.39
CA PRO A 291 3.16 9.21 -3.33
C PRO A 291 2.28 8.00 -2.97
N VAL A 292 1.43 8.19 -1.96
CA VAL A 292 0.41 7.23 -1.54
C VAL A 292 -0.87 7.53 -2.33
N LEU A 293 -1.27 6.57 -3.15
CA LEU A 293 -2.31 6.72 -4.17
C LEU A 293 -3.61 6.01 -3.81
N GLY A 294 -3.77 5.60 -2.57
CA GLY A 294 -5.00 5.07 -2.01
C GLY A 294 -4.85 4.87 -0.50
N HIS A 295 -5.92 5.12 0.24
CA HIS A 295 -5.98 4.87 1.68
C HIS A 295 -7.44 4.77 2.08
N GLN A 296 -7.76 3.84 2.97
CA GLN A 296 -9.09 3.79 3.58
C GLN A 296 -9.10 4.53 4.91
N GLY A 297 -9.98 5.49 5.03
CA GLY A 297 -10.24 6.20 6.26
C GLY A 297 -11.15 5.42 7.22
N PRO A 298 -11.58 6.07 8.31
CA PRO A 298 -12.25 5.40 9.42
C PRO A 298 -13.68 4.90 9.09
N THR A 299 -14.28 5.37 7.99
CA THR A 299 -15.59 4.89 7.54
C THR A 299 -15.38 3.82 6.48
N ARG A 300 -16.02 2.66 6.63
CA ARG A 300 -15.80 1.55 5.69
C ARG A 300 -16.48 1.80 4.36
N GLU A 301 -15.68 2.02 3.32
CA GLU A 301 -16.14 2.09 1.92
C GLU A 301 -15.56 0.95 1.08
N ASN A 302 -16.25 -0.21 1.12
CA ASN A 302 -15.78 -1.41 0.42
C ASN A 302 -15.91 -1.32 -1.11
N ALA A 303 -16.65 -0.34 -1.66
CA ALA A 303 -16.76 -0.18 -3.11
C ALA A 303 -15.40 0.13 -3.75
N LEU A 304 -14.46 0.70 -2.99
CA LEU A 304 -13.06 0.91 -3.38
C LEU A 304 -12.27 -0.38 -3.67
N TYR A 305 -12.78 -1.55 -3.28
CA TYR A 305 -12.15 -2.84 -3.59
C TYR A 305 -12.96 -3.66 -4.61
N ASN A 306 -14.22 -3.29 -4.83
CA ASN A 306 -15.06 -3.94 -5.82
C ASN A 306 -14.74 -3.42 -7.22
N VAL A 307 -14.08 -4.25 -8.03
CA VAL A 307 -13.66 -3.93 -9.40
C VAL A 307 -14.80 -3.59 -10.38
N SER A 308 -16.05 -3.87 -10.00
CA SER A 308 -17.24 -3.52 -10.78
C SER A 308 -17.88 -2.20 -10.35
N SER A 309 -17.38 -1.56 -9.29
CA SER A 309 -17.95 -0.32 -8.77
C SER A 309 -17.46 0.90 -9.56
N THR A 310 -18.31 1.91 -9.64
CA THR A 310 -17.93 3.21 -10.23
C THR A 310 -16.80 3.87 -9.44
N LEU A 311 -16.81 3.74 -8.11
CA LEU A 311 -15.80 4.33 -7.24
C LEU A 311 -14.41 3.73 -7.49
N TYR A 312 -14.32 2.41 -7.68
CA TYR A 312 -13.07 1.76 -8.08
C TYR A 312 -12.62 2.20 -9.46
N ALA A 313 -13.55 2.34 -10.42
CA ALA A 313 -13.23 2.78 -11.77
C ALA A 313 -12.66 4.22 -11.77
N HIS A 314 -13.26 5.13 -11.01
CA HIS A 314 -12.77 6.51 -10.85
C HIS A 314 -11.39 6.54 -10.16
N HIS A 315 -11.23 5.79 -9.07
CA HIS A 315 -9.96 5.63 -8.37
C HIS A 315 -8.85 5.18 -9.34
N LEU A 316 -9.09 4.08 -10.05
CA LEU A 316 -8.13 3.51 -10.98
C LEU A 316 -7.82 4.45 -12.16
N GLU A 317 -8.80 5.21 -12.66
CA GLU A 317 -8.57 6.22 -13.70
C GLU A 317 -7.61 7.30 -13.20
N LEU A 318 -7.83 7.85 -11.99
CA LEU A 318 -6.97 8.88 -11.42
C LEU A 318 -5.56 8.35 -11.15
N VAL A 319 -5.43 7.17 -10.54
CA VAL A 319 -4.14 6.54 -10.25
C VAL A 319 -3.34 6.35 -11.55
N ARG A 320 -3.97 5.79 -12.60
CA ARG A 320 -3.32 5.62 -13.91
C ARG A 320 -2.88 6.96 -14.51
N ALA A 321 -3.69 8.01 -14.39
CA ALA A 321 -3.35 9.33 -14.89
C ALA A 321 -2.15 9.93 -14.15
N ILE A 322 -2.10 9.78 -12.82
CA ILE A 322 -0.98 10.24 -11.99
C ILE A 322 0.30 9.50 -12.38
N VAL A 323 0.31 8.16 -12.31
CA VAL A 323 1.55 7.41 -12.52
C VAL A 323 2.07 7.56 -13.96
N ALA A 324 1.18 7.68 -14.95
CA ALA A 324 1.57 7.92 -16.34
C ALA A 324 2.21 9.28 -16.56
N ARG A 325 1.73 10.33 -15.86
CA ARG A 325 2.23 11.69 -16.02
C ARG A 325 3.67 11.85 -15.53
N TYR A 326 4.07 11.08 -14.52
CA TYR A 326 5.39 11.22 -13.87
C TYR A 326 6.31 10.01 -14.10
N ASP A 327 5.99 9.10 -15.03
CA ASP A 327 6.81 7.90 -15.29
C ASP A 327 8.24 8.24 -15.80
N ASP A 328 8.43 9.45 -16.31
CA ASP A 328 9.72 9.98 -16.77
C ASP A 328 10.43 10.85 -15.70
N ASN A 329 9.95 10.83 -14.45
CA ASN A 329 10.50 11.63 -13.37
C ASN A 329 11.17 10.78 -12.27
N PRO A 330 12.52 10.72 -12.24
CA PRO A 330 13.26 9.90 -11.28
C PRO A 330 13.18 10.41 -9.82
N ARG A 331 12.52 11.55 -9.55
CA ARG A 331 12.25 12.01 -8.18
C ARG A 331 11.12 11.27 -7.51
N ILE A 332 10.27 10.58 -8.27
CA ILE A 332 9.44 9.55 -7.69
C ILE A 332 10.33 8.33 -7.48
N ALA A 333 10.55 7.93 -6.23
CA ALA A 333 11.35 6.73 -5.94
C ALA A 333 10.57 5.46 -6.28
N MET A 334 9.29 5.43 -5.89
CA MET A 334 8.36 4.32 -6.11
C MET A 334 6.92 4.81 -5.87
N TRP A 335 5.94 4.00 -6.27
CA TRP A 335 4.53 4.28 -6.00
C TRP A 335 4.00 3.37 -4.92
N ASP A 336 3.49 3.99 -3.85
CA ASP A 336 2.66 3.30 -2.87
C ASP A 336 1.21 3.36 -3.33
N LEU A 337 0.74 2.27 -3.92
CA LEU A 337 -0.57 2.26 -4.56
C LEU A 337 -1.72 2.21 -3.56
N TRP A 338 -1.48 1.77 -2.33
CA TRP A 338 -2.50 1.67 -1.31
C TRP A 338 -1.93 1.53 0.10
N ASN A 339 -2.35 2.41 1.00
CA ASN A 339 -2.11 2.32 2.43
C ASN A 339 -3.11 1.40 3.11
N GLU A 340 -2.62 0.30 3.67
CA GLU A 340 -3.34 -0.65 4.54
C GLU A 340 -4.67 -1.18 3.98
N PRO A 341 -4.71 -1.76 2.77
CA PRO A 341 -5.96 -2.33 2.22
C PRO A 341 -6.49 -3.51 3.06
N ASP A 342 -5.65 -4.11 3.90
CA ASP A 342 -6.00 -5.21 4.80
C ASP A 342 -6.73 -4.73 6.07
N VAL A 343 -6.46 -3.50 6.54
CA VAL A 343 -6.91 -3.02 7.84
C VAL A 343 -8.41 -2.73 7.87
N ASN A 344 -9.09 -3.26 8.89
CA ASN A 344 -10.53 -3.08 9.14
C ASN A 344 -11.47 -3.57 8.01
N ASN A 345 -10.99 -4.45 7.12
CA ASN A 345 -11.77 -4.99 6.00
C ASN A 345 -12.07 -6.49 6.10
N ASP A 346 -11.97 -7.07 7.30
CA ASP A 346 -12.07 -8.51 7.55
C ASP A 346 -13.32 -9.12 6.91
N ALA A 347 -14.47 -8.49 7.16
CA ALA A 347 -15.77 -8.97 6.69
C ALA A 347 -15.88 -8.90 5.16
N TYR A 348 -15.27 -7.87 4.56
CA TYR A 348 -15.23 -7.75 3.11
C TYR A 348 -14.36 -8.84 2.51
N TRP A 349 -13.11 -8.96 2.97
CA TRP A 349 -12.18 -9.96 2.46
C TRP A 349 -12.72 -11.38 2.66
N ALA A 350 -13.29 -11.68 3.83
CA ALA A 350 -13.97 -12.96 4.07
C ALA A 350 -15.09 -13.23 3.04
N SER A 351 -15.86 -12.21 2.64
CA SER A 351 -16.95 -12.35 1.66
C SER A 351 -16.48 -12.62 0.23
N VAL A 352 -15.22 -12.30 -0.10
CA VAL A 352 -14.64 -12.47 -1.43
C VAL A 352 -13.53 -13.54 -1.49
N GLY A 353 -13.46 -14.43 -0.49
CA GLY A 353 -12.54 -15.57 -0.47
C GLY A 353 -11.33 -15.42 0.45
N GLY A 354 -11.39 -14.53 1.44
CA GLY A 354 -10.34 -14.32 2.43
C GLY A 354 -9.02 -13.87 1.79
N ILE A 355 -7.92 -14.50 2.20
CA ILE A 355 -6.59 -14.24 1.65
C ILE A 355 -6.48 -14.45 0.13
N GLY A 356 -7.22 -15.43 -0.41
CA GLY A 356 -7.26 -15.65 -1.86
C GLY A 356 -7.90 -14.48 -2.59
N GLY A 357 -8.99 -13.93 -2.04
CA GLY A 357 -9.68 -12.75 -2.56
C GLY A 357 -8.82 -11.50 -2.53
N PHE A 358 -8.16 -11.23 -1.39
CA PHE A 358 -7.22 -10.12 -1.24
C PHE A 358 -6.09 -10.21 -2.27
N ARG A 359 -5.41 -11.36 -2.37
CA ARG A 359 -4.27 -11.54 -3.29
C ARG A 359 -4.70 -11.42 -4.75
N ALA A 360 -5.89 -11.92 -5.11
CA ALA A 360 -6.44 -11.75 -6.45
C ALA A 360 -6.72 -10.28 -6.78
N TRP A 361 -7.29 -9.52 -5.84
CA TRP A 361 -7.49 -8.08 -6.00
C TRP A 361 -6.15 -7.33 -6.13
N ALA A 362 -5.22 -7.55 -5.20
CA ALA A 362 -3.92 -6.86 -5.18
C ALA A 362 -3.12 -7.12 -6.46
N SER A 363 -3.03 -8.40 -6.88
CA SER A 363 -2.33 -8.78 -8.12
C SER A 363 -2.94 -8.10 -9.35
N ARG A 364 -4.29 -8.08 -9.42
CA ARG A 364 -5.00 -7.42 -10.51
C ARG A 364 -4.74 -5.90 -10.50
N TYR A 365 -4.78 -5.28 -9.33
CA TYR A 365 -4.59 -3.84 -9.17
C TYR A 365 -3.17 -3.41 -9.55
N LEU A 366 -2.14 -4.13 -9.09
CA LEU A 366 -0.74 -3.93 -9.49
C LEU A 366 -0.58 -4.04 -11.01
N ALA A 367 -1.12 -5.10 -11.62
CA ALA A 367 -1.07 -5.29 -13.07
C ALA A 367 -1.80 -4.17 -13.85
N ASP A 368 -2.94 -3.72 -13.32
CA ASP A 368 -3.75 -2.64 -13.90
C ASP A 368 -3.01 -1.29 -13.92
N VAL A 369 -2.04 -1.07 -13.02
CA VAL A 369 -1.28 0.19 -12.89
C VAL A 369 0.09 0.11 -13.56
N LYS A 370 0.81 -1.03 -13.47
CA LYS A 370 2.21 -1.16 -13.93
C LYS A 370 2.45 -0.74 -15.38
N ALA A 371 1.49 -0.99 -16.27
CA ALA A 371 1.60 -0.62 -17.68
C ALA A 371 1.74 0.90 -17.91
N TYR A 372 1.31 1.72 -16.95
CA TYR A 372 1.35 3.18 -17.02
C TYR A 372 2.57 3.78 -16.34
N SER A 373 3.28 3.01 -15.50
CA SER A 373 4.52 3.46 -14.86
C SER A 373 5.60 2.39 -14.93
N PRO A 374 6.05 2.02 -16.15
CA PRO A 374 7.04 0.98 -16.33
C PRO A 374 8.36 1.28 -15.61
N ASN A 375 8.79 2.54 -15.45
CA ASN A 375 10.11 2.89 -14.91
C ASN A 375 10.21 2.90 -13.38
N HIS A 376 9.07 2.91 -12.67
CA HIS A 376 9.03 2.94 -11.21
C HIS A 376 8.68 1.58 -10.62
N LEU A 377 9.14 1.35 -9.39
CA LEU A 377 8.74 0.23 -8.55
C LEU A 377 7.32 0.46 -8.00
N LEU A 378 6.54 -0.62 -7.86
CA LEU A 378 5.22 -0.62 -7.23
C LEU A 378 5.24 -1.32 -5.87
N THR A 379 4.54 -0.70 -4.92
CA THR A 379 4.35 -1.23 -3.56
C THR A 379 2.92 -1.02 -3.05
N LEU A 380 2.56 -1.75 -1.98
CA LEU A 380 1.29 -1.66 -1.26
C LEU A 380 1.59 -1.73 0.24
N GLY A 381 1.20 -0.72 1.01
CA GLY A 381 1.39 -0.71 2.46
C GLY A 381 0.50 -1.72 3.15
N ILE A 382 1.08 -2.69 3.85
CA ILE A 382 0.34 -3.70 4.62
C ILE A 382 0.42 -3.35 6.10
N GLY A 383 -0.74 -3.22 6.75
CA GLY A 383 -0.82 -2.93 8.18
C GLY A 383 -0.64 -4.19 9.03
N GLY A 384 -1.02 -5.36 8.52
CA GLY A 384 -0.69 -6.66 9.09
C GLY A 384 -1.45 -7.03 10.38
N TRP A 385 -2.31 -6.15 10.87
CA TRP A 385 -3.04 -6.38 12.12
C TRP A 385 -4.27 -7.29 11.96
N THR A 386 -4.72 -7.50 10.72
CA THR A 386 -6.05 -8.04 10.42
C THR A 386 -5.98 -9.48 9.92
N LEU A 387 -6.56 -10.42 10.67
CA LEU A 387 -6.57 -11.84 10.34
C LEU A 387 -7.94 -12.24 9.74
N PHE A 388 -8.11 -12.01 8.44
CA PHE A 388 -9.23 -12.61 7.70
C PHE A 388 -8.91 -14.06 7.27
N PRO A 389 -9.92 -14.86 6.87
CA PRO A 389 -9.74 -16.30 6.64
C PRO A 389 -8.58 -16.63 5.70
N GLY A 390 -7.68 -17.49 6.18
CA GLY A 390 -6.52 -17.98 5.42
C GLY A 390 -5.21 -17.24 5.66
N VAL A 391 -5.20 -16.13 6.42
CA VAL A 391 -3.94 -15.49 6.84
C VAL A 391 -3.19 -16.42 7.82
N PRO A 392 -1.91 -16.74 7.56
CA PRO A 392 -1.14 -17.60 8.46
C PRO A 392 -0.79 -16.93 9.78
N GLY A 393 -0.44 -17.76 10.77
CA GLY A 393 0.10 -17.24 12.03
C GLY A 393 1.44 -16.54 11.84
N PHE A 394 1.80 -15.69 12.81
CA PHE A 394 3.08 -14.97 12.82
C PHE A 394 4.27 -15.92 12.66
N GLY A 395 5.06 -15.69 11.61
CA GLY A 395 6.15 -16.54 11.15
C GLY A 395 6.57 -16.17 9.73
N TRP A 396 7.54 -16.90 9.17
CA TRP A 396 8.03 -16.65 7.82
C TRP A 396 6.93 -16.67 6.77
N GLN A 397 6.00 -17.60 6.94
CA GLN A 397 4.84 -17.74 6.10
C GLN A 397 4.13 -16.39 6.04
N TYR A 398 3.72 -15.86 7.19
CA TYR A 398 3.04 -14.57 7.28
C TYR A 398 3.76 -13.45 6.52
N HIS A 399 5.05 -13.20 6.76
CA HIS A 399 5.79 -12.12 6.10
C HIS A 399 5.92 -12.33 4.59
N VAL A 400 6.26 -13.55 4.18
CA VAL A 400 6.38 -13.88 2.76
C VAL A 400 5.03 -13.82 2.06
N PHE A 401 3.93 -14.19 2.72
CA PHE A 401 2.59 -14.13 2.12
C PHE A 401 2.14 -12.72 1.76
N TRP A 402 2.51 -11.71 2.55
CA TRP A 402 2.21 -10.30 2.22
C TRP A 402 3.13 -9.74 1.14
N SER A 403 4.35 -10.26 1.07
CA SER A 403 5.40 -9.81 0.16
C SER A 403 5.37 -10.48 -1.22
N ASP A 404 4.89 -11.72 -1.29
CA ASP A 404 4.89 -12.54 -2.51
C ASP A 404 3.61 -12.34 -3.34
N ILE A 405 3.21 -11.10 -3.60
CA ILE A 405 2.03 -10.80 -4.43
C ILE A 405 2.49 -10.58 -5.87
N PRO A 406 1.94 -11.30 -6.87
CA PRO A 406 2.27 -11.09 -8.27
C PRO A 406 2.19 -9.60 -8.69
N GLY A 407 3.31 -9.06 -9.17
CA GLY A 407 3.44 -7.66 -9.58
C GLY A 407 3.90 -6.68 -8.49
N LEU A 408 4.02 -7.13 -7.23
CA LEU A 408 4.60 -6.34 -6.15
C LEU A 408 6.13 -6.39 -6.30
N GLU A 409 6.78 -5.23 -6.31
CA GLU A 409 8.22 -5.13 -6.57
C GLU A 409 9.02 -4.71 -5.33
N VAL A 410 8.34 -4.18 -4.31
CA VAL A 410 8.89 -3.82 -3.01
C VAL A 410 7.90 -4.29 -1.95
N SER A 411 8.38 -5.04 -0.95
CA SER A 411 7.57 -5.37 0.24
C SER A 411 7.42 -4.14 1.11
N GLN A 412 6.28 -4.00 1.78
CA GLN A 412 6.03 -2.83 2.61
C GLN A 412 5.22 -3.19 3.86
N HIS A 413 5.78 -2.82 5.01
CA HIS A 413 5.18 -3.05 6.32
C HIS A 413 5.12 -1.75 7.12
N HIS A 414 4.23 -1.75 8.11
CA HIS A 414 4.08 -0.71 9.11
C HIS A 414 4.35 -1.26 10.51
N THR A 415 5.20 -0.57 11.26
CA THR A 415 5.66 -1.01 12.57
C THR A 415 5.48 0.07 13.61
N TYR A 416 4.72 -0.28 14.65
CA TYR A 416 4.45 0.59 15.78
C TYR A 416 4.79 -0.13 17.08
N GLY A 417 5.55 0.51 17.96
CA GLY A 417 6.03 -0.13 19.18
C GLY A 417 6.31 0.83 20.33
N THR A 418 6.21 0.34 21.55
CA THR A 418 6.50 1.09 22.79
C THR A 418 7.86 0.75 23.40
N ALA A 419 8.47 -0.35 22.95
CA ALA A 419 9.65 -0.96 23.56
C ALA A 419 10.72 -1.26 22.51
N GLU A 420 11.96 -1.07 22.91
CA GLU A 420 13.15 -1.39 22.12
C GLU A 420 13.44 -2.89 22.28
N ASP A 421 13.26 -3.65 21.20
CA ASP A 421 13.49 -5.09 21.17
C ASP A 421 14.28 -5.46 19.91
N GLN A 422 15.55 -5.84 20.10
CA GLN A 422 16.44 -6.23 19.00
C GLN A 422 15.89 -7.41 18.20
N TYR A 423 15.06 -8.26 18.82
CA TYR A 423 14.43 -9.37 18.14
C TYR A 423 13.56 -8.92 16.95
N LEU A 424 12.86 -7.77 17.07
CA LEU A 424 12.04 -7.23 15.97
C LEU A 424 12.90 -6.95 14.73
N VAL A 425 14.08 -6.34 14.94
CA VAL A 425 15.00 -5.99 13.85
C VAL A 425 15.63 -7.25 13.25
N ASP A 426 16.18 -8.13 14.08
CA ASP A 426 16.92 -9.31 13.60
C ASP A 426 16.00 -10.26 12.82
N TRP A 427 14.78 -10.47 13.31
CA TRP A 427 13.81 -11.36 12.71
C TRP A 427 13.28 -10.85 11.37
N GLU A 428 12.91 -9.56 11.29
CA GLU A 428 12.43 -8.96 10.04
C GLU A 428 13.55 -8.85 9.00
N THR A 429 14.78 -8.54 9.42
CA THR A 429 15.95 -8.54 8.53
C THR A 429 16.13 -9.88 7.82
N ALA A 430 16.04 -10.99 8.55
CA ALA A 430 16.15 -12.32 7.97
C ALA A 430 15.03 -12.59 6.94
N TRP A 431 13.80 -12.11 7.17
CA TRP A 431 12.72 -12.24 6.19
C TRP A 431 12.90 -11.38 4.95
N HIS A 432 13.43 -10.17 5.11
CA HIS A 432 13.72 -9.28 3.99
C HIS A 432 14.78 -9.91 3.08
N GLU A 433 15.86 -10.43 3.66
CA GLU A 433 16.89 -11.16 2.93
C GLU A 433 16.33 -12.43 2.26
N ALA A 434 15.46 -13.17 2.96
CA ALA A 434 14.88 -14.40 2.45
C ALA A 434 13.93 -14.21 1.27
N SER A 435 13.22 -13.06 1.21
CA SER A 435 12.12 -12.84 0.26
C SER A 435 12.60 -12.42 -1.14
N ALA A 436 13.87 -12.04 -1.29
CA ALA A 436 14.46 -11.57 -2.55
C ALA A 436 13.76 -10.36 -3.20
N ILE A 437 13.03 -9.58 -2.41
CA ILE A 437 12.46 -8.29 -2.81
C ILE A 437 12.86 -7.23 -1.80
N PRO A 438 13.07 -5.98 -2.22
CA PRO A 438 13.44 -4.93 -1.29
C PRO A 438 12.35 -4.70 -0.27
N HIS A 439 12.76 -4.26 0.92
CA HIS A 439 11.86 -3.93 1.99
C HIS A 439 11.75 -2.42 2.21
N TYR A 440 10.52 -1.96 2.38
CA TYR A 440 10.18 -0.60 2.72
C TYR A 440 9.33 -0.56 4.00
N GLU A 441 9.95 -0.13 5.08
CA GLU A 441 9.25 0.10 6.34
C GLU A 441 8.60 1.49 6.29
N SER A 442 7.41 1.58 5.72
CA SER A 442 6.85 2.85 5.28
C SER A 442 6.16 3.66 6.37
N GLU A 443 5.78 3.04 7.47
CA GLU A 443 5.29 3.74 8.66
C GLU A 443 5.95 3.17 9.90
N VAL A 444 6.83 3.96 10.51
CA VAL A 444 7.43 3.63 11.81
C VAL A 444 7.03 4.67 12.84
N GLY A 445 6.48 4.22 13.96
CA GLY A 445 6.11 5.10 15.05
C GLY A 445 6.49 4.56 16.41
N TYR A 446 7.15 5.39 17.22
CA TYR A 446 7.33 5.11 18.64
C TYR A 446 6.06 5.48 19.40
N ASN A 447 5.35 4.47 19.87
CA ASN A 447 4.09 4.57 20.58
C ASN A 447 4.33 4.77 22.10
N LEU A 448 4.80 5.96 22.49
CA LEU A 448 4.78 6.37 23.90
C LEU A 448 3.95 7.65 24.02
N ASP A 449 2.69 7.48 24.41
CA ASP A 449 1.89 8.62 24.88
C ASP A 449 2.37 9.05 26.27
N THR A 450 3.13 10.16 26.34
CA THR A 450 3.42 10.85 27.60
C THR A 450 2.52 12.07 27.82
N GLY A 451 1.51 12.29 26.97
CA GLY A 451 0.62 13.45 26.98
C GLY A 451 -0.88 13.06 27.02
N PRO A 452 -1.80 14.01 26.75
CA PRO A 452 -3.23 13.72 26.66
C PRO A 452 -3.68 13.21 25.28
N ASN A 453 -2.78 12.66 24.45
CA ASN A 453 -3.03 12.44 23.02
C ASN A 453 -3.19 10.95 22.65
N PRO A 454 -4.37 10.51 22.18
CA PRO A 454 -4.64 9.10 21.90
C PRO A 454 -3.92 8.50 20.67
N TYR A 455 -3.19 9.30 19.87
CA TYR A 455 -2.49 8.83 18.65
C TYR A 455 -0.95 8.84 18.79
N GLY A 456 -0.40 8.71 20.01
CA GLY A 456 0.99 8.99 20.44
C GLY A 456 2.17 8.34 19.69
N TYR A 457 2.25 8.51 18.38
CA TYR A 457 3.32 8.04 17.49
C TYR A 457 4.25 9.20 17.13
N GLY A 458 5.51 9.09 17.57
CA GLY A 458 6.56 10.03 17.19
C GLY A 458 7.81 9.31 16.70
N TYR A 459 8.88 10.07 16.50
CA TYR A 459 10.14 9.56 15.97
C TYR A 459 10.75 8.46 16.85
N TRP A 460 11.29 7.40 16.22
CA TRP A 460 11.94 6.26 16.90
C TRP A 460 13.43 6.14 16.55
N PRO A 461 14.33 6.88 17.24
CA PRO A 461 15.77 6.87 16.94
C PRO A 461 16.41 5.48 17.03
N TRP A 462 16.08 4.73 18.09
CA TRP A 462 16.65 3.40 18.32
C TRP A 462 16.32 2.44 17.17
N PHE A 463 15.05 2.38 16.76
CA PHE A 463 14.63 1.50 15.66
C PHE A 463 15.28 1.93 14.34
N THR A 464 15.33 3.24 14.08
CA THR A 464 15.97 3.81 12.88
C THR A 464 17.45 3.44 12.78
N GLU A 465 18.21 3.57 13.88
CA GLU A 465 19.63 3.21 13.91
C GLU A 465 19.85 1.73 13.59
N ARG A 466 19.06 0.86 14.23
CA ARG A 466 19.23 -0.60 14.13
C ARG A 466 18.83 -1.15 12.77
N THR A 467 17.72 -0.70 12.19
CA THR A 467 17.29 -1.13 10.85
C THR A 467 18.24 -0.61 9.76
N ARG A 468 18.75 0.63 9.89
CA ARG A 468 19.78 1.12 8.97
C ARG A 468 21.08 0.34 9.07
N ALA A 469 21.54 0.05 10.29
CA ALA A 469 22.73 -0.79 10.51
C ALA A 469 22.54 -2.21 9.96
N ALA A 470 21.31 -2.74 10.02
CA ALA A 470 20.93 -4.01 9.39
C ALA A 470 20.78 -3.94 7.87
N GLY A 471 20.99 -2.77 7.24
CA GLY A 471 20.99 -2.63 5.79
C GLY A 471 19.59 -2.48 5.17
N TRP A 472 18.57 -2.12 5.95
CA TRP A 472 17.20 -2.00 5.41
C TRP A 472 17.12 -0.95 4.29
N PRO A 473 16.47 -1.26 3.15
CA PRO A 473 16.51 -0.38 1.99
C PRO A 473 15.78 0.95 2.17
N ALA A 474 14.64 0.97 2.87
CA ALA A 474 13.87 2.19 3.04
C ALA A 474 13.09 2.20 4.35
N LEU A 475 13.01 3.37 4.99
CA LEU A 475 12.24 3.59 6.21
C LEU A 475 11.63 5.01 6.23
N CYS A 476 10.36 5.13 6.62
CA CYS A 476 9.68 6.41 6.83
C CYS A 476 9.04 6.51 8.22
N THR A 477 9.42 7.55 8.96
CA THR A 477 8.90 7.78 10.32
C THR A 477 7.58 8.53 10.30
N MET A 478 6.67 8.15 11.20
CA MET A 478 5.51 8.93 11.59
C MET A 478 5.94 10.04 12.56
N LEU A 479 5.40 11.24 12.38
CA LEU A 479 5.72 12.45 13.15
C LEU A 479 4.46 13.17 13.65
N LEU A 480 3.39 12.40 13.93
CA LEU A 480 2.09 12.94 14.36
C LEU A 480 2.14 13.60 15.74
N SER A 481 3.15 13.30 16.55
CA SER A 481 3.42 13.95 17.82
C SER A 481 4.90 14.21 18.00
N ASP A 482 5.24 15.42 18.44
CA ASP A 482 6.53 15.69 19.05
C ASP A 482 6.66 14.86 20.35
N ASN A 483 7.58 13.90 20.33
CA ASN A 483 7.89 13.04 21.47
C ASN A 483 9.25 13.39 22.11
N GLY A 484 9.81 14.57 21.79
CA GLY A 484 11.07 15.03 22.34
C GLY A 484 12.31 14.33 21.77
N LYS A 485 12.19 13.58 20.67
CA LYS A 485 13.29 12.78 20.11
C LYS A 485 13.72 13.23 18.71
N GLY A 486 15.04 13.20 18.50
CA GLY A 486 15.66 13.46 17.20
C GLY A 486 15.48 14.91 16.73
N PRO A 487 15.73 15.18 15.43
CA PRO A 487 15.71 16.53 14.88
C PRO A 487 14.30 17.13 14.76
N TYR A 488 13.24 16.33 14.94
CA TYR A 488 11.84 16.75 14.78
C TYR A 488 11.23 17.37 16.04
N ALA A 489 11.96 17.37 17.16
CA ALA A 489 11.51 17.85 18.46
C ALA A 489 11.77 19.35 18.72
N ASP A 490 12.32 20.08 17.75
CA ASP A 490 12.74 21.47 17.93
C ASP A 490 11.66 22.51 17.54
N TYR A 491 10.38 22.13 17.54
CA TYR A 491 9.28 23.02 17.16
C TYR A 491 8.55 23.68 18.34
N PRO A 492 8.24 25.01 18.30
CA PRO A 492 8.51 25.99 17.24
C PRO A 492 9.97 26.30 17.03
N TYR A 493 10.42 26.00 15.81
CA TYR A 493 11.70 26.44 15.31
C TYR A 493 11.58 27.94 15.02
N ASN A 494 12.10 28.74 15.95
CA ASN A 494 12.08 30.19 15.86
C ASN A 494 13.29 30.76 15.09
N GLY A 495 14.15 29.90 14.55
CA GLY A 495 15.30 30.29 13.75
C GLY A 495 14.93 30.58 12.29
N THR A 496 15.93 31.03 11.53
CA THR A 496 15.76 31.21 10.08
C THR A 496 15.85 29.85 9.40
N LEU A 497 14.84 29.52 8.59
CA LEU A 497 14.85 28.31 7.78
C LEU A 497 15.90 28.42 6.65
N PRO A 498 16.58 27.32 6.28
CA PRO A 498 17.59 27.34 5.23
C PRO A 498 17.06 27.87 3.89
N ASP A 499 17.96 28.49 3.13
CA ASP A 499 17.75 28.69 1.70
C ASP A 499 17.96 27.37 0.95
N TYR A 500 17.37 27.27 -0.23
CA TYR A 500 17.63 26.15 -1.13
C TYR A 500 19.08 26.17 -1.59
N PRO A 501 19.70 24.98 -1.80
CA PRO A 501 20.99 24.89 -2.45
C PRO A 501 21.02 25.70 -3.76
N ALA A 502 22.18 26.30 -4.06
CA ALA A 502 22.39 27.01 -5.31
C ALA A 502 22.09 26.08 -6.48
N ALA A 503 21.27 26.56 -7.42
CA ALA A 503 20.64 25.69 -8.40
C ALA A 503 21.67 25.08 -9.37
N PRO A 504 21.61 23.76 -9.66
CA PRO A 504 21.90 23.29 -11.01
C PRO A 504 20.90 23.94 -11.99
N PRO A 505 21.19 24.03 -13.31
CA PRO A 505 20.30 24.70 -14.25
C PRO A 505 18.86 24.15 -14.11
N PRO A 506 17.83 25.02 -14.19
CA PRO A 506 16.45 24.59 -14.02
C PRO A 506 16.15 23.40 -14.94
N PRO A 507 15.29 22.45 -14.50
CA PRO A 507 14.78 21.42 -15.39
C PRO A 507 14.32 22.08 -16.69
N GLN A 508 14.84 21.61 -17.81
CA GLN A 508 14.40 22.13 -19.10
C GLN A 508 12.92 21.80 -19.24
N ASP A 509 12.11 22.84 -19.41
CA ASP A 509 10.70 22.75 -19.76
C ASP A 509 10.52 21.71 -20.87
N ARG A 510 9.71 20.68 -20.64
CA ARG A 510 9.61 19.53 -21.53
C ARG A 510 8.52 19.78 -22.55
N VAL A 511 8.71 19.26 -23.76
CA VAL A 511 7.66 19.35 -24.78
C VAL A 511 6.42 18.59 -24.28
N PRO A 512 5.19 19.12 -24.43
CA PRO A 512 4.00 18.48 -23.91
C PRO A 512 3.79 17.10 -24.54
N VAL A 513 3.24 16.16 -23.77
CA VAL A 513 2.86 14.83 -24.25
C VAL A 513 1.41 14.87 -24.71
N ALA A 514 1.22 14.80 -26.03
CA ALA A 514 -0.12 14.73 -26.62
C ALA A 514 -0.67 13.30 -26.54
N ALA A 515 -1.86 13.13 -25.96
CA ALA A 515 -2.56 11.86 -25.90
C ALA A 515 -4.08 12.08 -25.94
N PHE A 516 -4.83 11.15 -26.53
CA PHE A 516 -6.29 11.22 -26.53
C PHE A 516 -6.99 9.87 -26.67
N THR A 517 -8.26 9.84 -26.26
CA THR A 517 -9.21 8.76 -26.54
C THR A 517 -10.34 9.25 -27.44
N PHE A 518 -11.09 8.32 -28.04
CA PHE A 518 -12.29 8.65 -28.81
C PHE A 518 -13.39 7.60 -28.64
N SER A 519 -14.64 8.04 -28.76
CA SER A 519 -15.82 7.18 -28.63
C SER A 519 -16.85 7.51 -29.71
N PRO A 520 -17.48 6.50 -30.34
CA PRO A 520 -17.25 5.06 -30.14
C PRO A 520 -15.90 4.60 -30.72
N VAL A 521 -15.35 3.51 -30.16
CA VAL A 521 -14.07 2.92 -30.60
C VAL A 521 -14.11 2.31 -32.00
N ALA A 522 -15.31 1.99 -32.51
CA ALA A 522 -15.55 1.51 -33.86
C ALA A 522 -16.59 2.41 -34.56
N PRO A 523 -16.18 3.63 -34.98
CA PRO A 523 -17.11 4.59 -35.54
C PRO A 523 -17.63 4.16 -36.92
N VAL A 524 -18.89 4.48 -37.17
CA VAL A 524 -19.56 4.24 -38.44
C VAL A 524 -19.75 5.57 -39.18
N LYS A 525 -19.79 5.53 -40.51
CA LYS A 525 -20.11 6.72 -41.30
C LYS A 525 -21.39 7.40 -40.78
N SER A 526 -21.39 8.72 -40.80
CA SER A 526 -22.46 9.59 -40.29
C SER A 526 -22.76 9.48 -38.79
N GLN A 527 -21.93 8.79 -38.01
CA GLN A 527 -22.01 8.77 -36.55
C GLN A 527 -21.19 9.93 -35.95
N ARG A 528 -21.68 10.50 -34.85
CA ARG A 528 -20.92 11.44 -34.02
C ARG A 528 -19.85 10.67 -33.23
N VAL A 529 -18.61 11.12 -33.35
CA VAL A 529 -17.45 10.63 -32.63
C VAL A 529 -16.94 11.76 -31.74
N THR A 530 -16.79 11.48 -30.45
CA THR A 530 -16.27 12.42 -29.45
C THR A 530 -14.82 12.05 -29.15
N PHE A 531 -13.94 13.03 -29.24
CA PHE A 531 -12.51 12.94 -28.96
C PHE A 531 -12.21 13.68 -27.64
N ASN A 532 -11.35 13.10 -26.82
CA ASN A 532 -11.05 13.60 -25.48
C ASN A 532 -9.54 13.56 -25.21
N ALA A 533 -8.93 14.74 -25.05
CA ALA A 533 -7.52 14.93 -24.76
C ALA A 533 -7.21 15.10 -23.27
N SER A 534 -8.13 14.77 -22.35
CA SER A 534 -7.90 14.90 -20.90
C SER A 534 -6.74 14.07 -20.34
N ILE A 535 -6.20 13.14 -21.14
CA ILE A 535 -5.02 12.33 -20.81
C ILE A 535 -3.70 12.92 -21.35
N ALA A 536 -3.73 14.07 -22.03
CA ALA A 536 -2.52 14.80 -22.41
C ALA A 536 -1.91 15.51 -21.19
N SER A 537 -0.59 15.70 -21.20
CA SER A 537 0.17 16.26 -20.08
C SER A 537 1.30 17.19 -20.54
N ASP A 538 1.78 17.98 -19.59
CA ASP A 538 2.88 18.94 -19.71
C ASP A 538 3.31 19.37 -18.32
N ASP A 539 4.61 19.49 -18.02
CA ASP A 539 5.16 19.78 -16.69
C ASP A 539 4.91 21.22 -16.19
N PHE A 540 4.64 22.17 -17.09
CA PHE A 540 4.29 23.55 -16.71
C PHE A 540 2.87 23.97 -17.13
N GLY A 541 2.15 23.06 -17.81
CA GLY A 541 0.73 23.18 -18.11
C GLY A 541 0.44 23.41 -19.59
N ILE A 542 -0.74 22.97 -20.01
CA ILE A 542 -1.21 23.07 -21.39
C ILE A 542 -2.10 24.30 -21.55
N VAL A 543 -1.79 25.16 -22.51
CA VAL A 543 -2.60 26.35 -22.84
C VAL A 543 -3.49 26.17 -24.07
N ASN A 544 -3.22 25.17 -24.92
CA ASN A 544 -4.01 24.94 -26.12
C ASN A 544 -4.05 23.48 -26.58
N TYR A 545 -5.22 23.07 -27.07
CA TYR A 545 -5.47 21.78 -27.72
C TYR A 545 -6.01 22.04 -29.12
N THR A 546 -5.29 21.62 -30.15
CA THR A 546 -5.66 21.78 -31.55
C THR A 546 -5.82 20.42 -32.21
N TRP A 547 -6.95 20.19 -32.86
CA TRP A 547 -7.27 18.93 -33.52
C TRP A 547 -7.30 19.10 -35.04
N SER A 548 -6.77 18.12 -35.78
CA SER A 548 -6.90 17.99 -37.22
C SER A 548 -7.47 16.63 -37.59
N PHE A 549 -8.47 16.61 -38.48
CA PHE A 549 -9.20 15.41 -38.89
C PHE A 549 -8.99 15.13 -40.38
N GLY A 550 -7.75 14.81 -40.78
CA GLY A 550 -7.40 14.53 -42.18
C GLY A 550 -7.62 15.71 -43.13
N GLY A 551 -7.26 16.93 -42.73
CA GLY A 551 -7.32 18.14 -43.58
C GLY A 551 -8.69 18.83 -43.64
N LYS A 552 -9.70 18.37 -42.90
CA LYS A 552 -11.06 18.93 -42.87
C LYS A 552 -11.25 20.11 -41.90
N GLY A 553 -10.20 20.90 -41.69
CA GLY A 553 -10.19 22.05 -40.77
C GLY A 553 -9.90 21.68 -39.31
N ALA A 554 -9.47 22.68 -38.54
CA ALA A 554 -9.08 22.52 -37.14
C ALA A 554 -10.28 22.57 -36.18
N SER A 555 -10.20 21.86 -35.05
CA SER A 555 -11.01 22.12 -33.85
C SER A 555 -10.11 22.53 -32.69
N TYR A 556 -10.68 23.20 -31.70
CA TYR A 556 -9.98 23.63 -30.50
C TYR A 556 -10.70 23.16 -29.24
N GLY A 557 -9.95 23.02 -28.15
CA GLY A 557 -10.45 22.61 -26.84
C GLY A 557 -10.09 21.18 -26.46
N MET A 558 -10.14 20.88 -25.16
CA MET A 558 -9.77 19.57 -24.60
C MET A 558 -10.66 18.43 -25.15
N THR A 559 -11.90 18.74 -25.52
CA THR A 559 -12.80 17.81 -26.21
C THR A 559 -13.17 18.34 -27.60
N ALA A 560 -13.37 17.44 -28.55
CA ALA A 560 -13.82 17.77 -29.89
C ALA A 560 -14.82 16.73 -30.42
N GLU A 561 -15.79 17.16 -31.21
CA GLU A 561 -16.75 16.27 -31.87
C GLU A 561 -16.60 16.31 -33.39
N ARG A 562 -16.71 15.14 -34.04
CA ARG A 562 -16.74 15.02 -35.50
C ARG A 562 -17.71 13.96 -36.01
N VAL A 563 -18.21 14.20 -37.22
CA VAL A 563 -19.03 13.25 -37.99
C VAL A 563 -18.31 12.98 -39.31
N PHE A 564 -18.01 11.72 -39.59
CA PHE A 564 -17.33 11.31 -40.81
C PHE A 564 -18.35 10.91 -41.89
N GLY A 565 -18.44 11.67 -42.97
CA GLY A 565 -19.42 11.43 -44.04
C GLY A 565 -19.12 10.24 -44.97
N SER A 566 -17.90 9.68 -44.89
CA SER A 566 -17.47 8.56 -45.73
C SER A 566 -16.72 7.53 -44.88
N PRO A 567 -16.86 6.23 -45.19
CA PRO A 567 -16.01 5.21 -44.58
C PRO A 567 -14.56 5.33 -45.06
N GLY A 568 -13.65 4.74 -44.29
CA GLY A 568 -12.21 4.73 -44.56
C GLY A 568 -11.40 5.20 -43.35
N ASP A 569 -10.09 5.26 -43.57
CA ASP A 569 -9.12 5.60 -42.53
C ASP A 569 -8.94 7.10 -42.47
N VAL A 570 -9.14 7.67 -41.28
CA VAL A 570 -8.98 9.11 -41.04
C VAL A 570 -7.87 9.34 -40.04
N PRO A 571 -6.74 9.97 -40.42
CA PRO A 571 -5.72 10.36 -39.46
C PRO A 571 -6.25 11.52 -38.61
N VAL A 572 -6.33 11.31 -37.31
CA VAL A 572 -6.71 12.32 -36.32
C VAL A 572 -5.46 12.73 -35.56
N THR A 573 -5.07 13.99 -35.70
CA THR A 573 -3.90 14.56 -35.02
C THR A 573 -4.36 15.50 -33.92
N LEU A 574 -3.89 15.26 -32.70
CA LEU A 574 -3.93 16.22 -31.61
C LEU A 574 -2.58 16.93 -31.54
N THR A 575 -2.60 18.26 -31.46
CA THR A 575 -1.44 19.09 -31.13
C THR A 575 -1.73 19.82 -29.83
N VAL A 576 -0.86 19.64 -28.86
CA VAL A 576 -0.91 20.26 -27.53
C VAL A 576 0.16 21.34 -27.48
N THR A 577 -0.17 22.51 -26.94
CA THR A 577 0.80 23.60 -26.72
C THR A 577 0.86 23.92 -25.25
N ASP A 578 2.08 24.01 -24.72
CA ASP A 578 2.35 24.31 -23.31
C ASP A 578 2.42 25.82 -23.02
N THR A 579 2.68 26.16 -21.75
CA THR A 579 2.82 27.55 -21.30
C THR A 579 4.05 28.28 -21.85
N ALA A 580 5.09 27.58 -22.30
CA ALA A 580 6.26 28.16 -22.96
C ALA A 580 6.16 28.20 -24.50
N GLY A 581 5.07 27.68 -25.06
CA GLY A 581 4.81 27.60 -26.49
C GLY A 581 5.41 26.37 -27.19
N GLN A 582 5.97 25.39 -26.47
CA GLN A 582 6.40 24.13 -27.07
C GLN A 582 5.20 23.27 -27.45
N LYS A 583 5.41 22.35 -28.40
CA LYS A 583 4.30 21.61 -29.05
C LYS A 583 4.56 20.12 -29.12
N GLY A 584 3.63 19.38 -28.53
CA GLY A 584 3.51 17.93 -28.62
C GLY A 584 2.45 17.56 -29.63
N ASN A 585 2.64 16.47 -30.36
CA ASN A 585 1.60 15.95 -31.24
C ASN A 585 1.51 14.43 -31.20
N VAL A 586 0.31 13.92 -31.41
CA VAL A 586 0.03 12.50 -31.59
C VAL A 586 -0.99 12.34 -32.71
N THR A 587 -0.78 11.33 -33.55
CA THR A 587 -1.70 10.97 -34.63
C THR A 587 -2.20 9.55 -34.42
N VAL A 588 -3.52 9.38 -34.38
CA VAL A 588 -4.18 8.07 -34.36
C VAL A 588 -5.01 7.92 -35.63
N VAL A 589 -4.88 6.79 -36.31
CA VAL A 589 -5.71 6.46 -37.47
C VAL A 589 -7.04 5.89 -36.98
N VAL A 590 -8.12 6.62 -37.25
CA VAL A 590 -9.48 6.20 -36.90
C VAL A 590 -10.11 5.51 -38.11
N HIS A 591 -10.43 4.22 -37.95
CA HIS A 591 -11.09 3.42 -38.97
C HIS A 591 -12.61 3.64 -38.94
N VAL A 592 -13.16 4.29 -39.96
CA VAL A 592 -14.60 4.56 -40.09
C VAL A 592 -15.26 3.51 -40.97
N SER A 593 -16.19 2.74 -40.43
CA SER A 593 -16.88 1.67 -41.17
C SER A 593 -18.06 2.17 -41.99
N ALA A 594 -18.38 1.50 -43.11
CA ALA A 594 -19.50 1.87 -43.99
C ALA A 594 -20.88 1.53 -43.40
N LYS A 595 -20.91 0.56 -42.49
CA LYS A 595 -22.08 0.11 -41.70
C LYS A 595 -21.58 -0.25 -40.31
N ALA A 596 -22.47 -0.20 -39.32
CA ALA A 596 -22.19 -0.85 -38.04
C ALA A 596 -21.86 -2.32 -38.31
N ALA A 597 -20.84 -2.85 -37.65
CA ALA A 597 -20.64 -4.29 -37.63
C ALA A 597 -21.97 -4.90 -37.17
N GLN A 598 -22.58 -5.76 -38.00
CA GLN A 598 -23.64 -6.62 -37.51
C GLN A 598 -23.01 -7.42 -36.39
N ALA A 599 -23.57 -7.31 -35.17
CA ALA A 599 -23.24 -8.24 -34.10
C ALA A 599 -23.31 -9.63 -34.74
N ALA A 600 -22.18 -10.33 -34.79
CA ALA A 600 -22.19 -11.70 -35.26
C ALA A 600 -23.18 -12.43 -34.37
N THR A 601 -24.36 -12.76 -34.90
CA THR A 601 -25.21 -13.75 -34.26
C THR A 601 -24.41 -15.03 -34.32
N PHE A 602 -23.73 -15.31 -33.22
CA PHE A 602 -23.17 -16.62 -32.94
C PHE A 602 -24.37 -17.57 -32.95
N VAL A 603 -24.58 -18.26 -34.07
CA VAL A 603 -25.40 -19.46 -34.10
C VAL A 603 -24.49 -20.53 -33.49
N PRO A 604 -24.75 -21.02 -32.27
CA PRO A 604 -24.03 -22.19 -31.80
C PRO A 604 -24.49 -23.35 -32.69
N ASN A 605 -23.69 -23.67 -33.70
CA ASN A 605 -23.75 -25.00 -34.27
C ASN A 605 -23.41 -25.94 -33.11
N ARG A 606 -24.36 -26.79 -32.72
CA ARG A 606 -24.09 -27.95 -31.87
C ARG A 606 -23.16 -28.89 -32.64
N ALA A 607 -21.87 -28.57 -32.58
CA ALA A 607 -20.71 -29.43 -32.69
C ALA A 607 -19.44 -28.61 -32.31
N GLY A 608 -19.29 -28.26 -31.02
CA GLY A 608 -18.00 -27.86 -30.40
C GLY A 608 -17.65 -26.36 -30.23
N LEU A 609 -17.19 -26.02 -29.02
CA LEU A 609 -16.31 -24.90 -28.56
C LEU A 609 -16.84 -23.47 -28.17
N PHE A 610 -16.37 -23.03 -26.97
CA PHE A 610 -16.06 -21.71 -26.35
C PHE A 610 -17.05 -20.50 -26.16
N ALA A 611 -17.08 -20.05 -24.88
CA ALA A 611 -17.06 -18.69 -24.28
C ALA A 611 -18.24 -17.66 -24.32
N LEU A 612 -18.58 -17.18 -23.09
CA LEU A 612 -19.06 -15.85 -22.59
C LEU A 612 -20.14 -15.04 -23.38
N GLY A 613 -21.19 -14.42 -22.84
CA GLY A 613 -21.74 -14.18 -21.48
C GLY A 613 -22.96 -13.21 -21.49
N ALA A 614 -23.72 -13.18 -20.38
CA ALA A 614 -24.64 -12.14 -19.83
C ALA A 614 -26.09 -11.90 -20.36
N ALA A 615 -27.08 -12.18 -19.46
CA ALA A 615 -28.26 -11.42 -18.94
C ALA A 615 -29.16 -10.56 -19.88
N ILE A 616 -30.49 -10.32 -19.77
CA ILE A 616 -31.54 -10.14 -18.71
C ILE A 616 -32.92 -10.32 -19.45
N ALA A 617 -34.03 -10.92 -18.96
CA ALA A 617 -35.09 -10.35 -18.10
C ALA A 617 -36.32 -11.30 -18.00
N LEU A 618 -37.02 -11.21 -16.86
CA LEU A 618 -38.29 -11.86 -16.39
C LEU A 618 -39.51 -11.70 -17.34
N PRO A 619 -40.56 -12.57 -17.31
CA PRO A 619 -41.52 -12.65 -16.17
C PRO A 619 -42.08 -14.05 -15.82
N ALA A 620 -42.55 -14.18 -14.57
CA ALA A 620 -43.38 -15.29 -14.06
C ALA A 620 -44.83 -15.20 -14.64
N PRO A 621 -45.66 -16.25 -14.60
CA PRO A 621 -46.30 -16.65 -13.34
C PRO A 621 -46.51 -18.16 -13.11
N ALA A 622 -46.77 -18.44 -11.84
CA ALA A 622 -47.13 -19.68 -11.17
C ALA A 622 -48.19 -20.57 -11.85
N CYS A 623 -48.18 -21.88 -11.56
CA CYS A 623 -49.14 -22.49 -10.63
C CYS A 623 -49.08 -24.04 -10.54
N ILE A 624 -49.07 -24.56 -9.29
CA ILE A 624 -50.02 -25.58 -8.73
C ILE A 624 -49.79 -27.06 -9.16
N PHE A 625 -49.78 -28.12 -8.32
CA PHE A 625 -49.99 -28.45 -6.89
C PHE A 625 -49.55 -29.94 -6.74
N ARG A 626 -49.10 -30.50 -5.60
CA ARG A 626 -49.83 -31.05 -4.42
C ARG A 626 -48.80 -31.97 -3.73
N SER A 627 -48.77 -32.26 -2.43
CA SER A 627 -49.77 -32.24 -1.33
C SER A 627 -48.99 -32.49 -0.01
N ALA A 628 -49.41 -31.97 1.15
CA ALA A 628 -50.35 -32.68 2.01
C ALA A 628 -51.07 -31.76 3.03
N ARG A 629 -52.33 -32.13 3.28
CA ARG A 629 -53.36 -31.52 4.16
C ARG A 629 -53.05 -31.77 5.66
N ARG A 630 -53.56 -31.00 6.63
CA ARG A 630 -54.97 -30.91 7.14
C ARG A 630 -55.09 -29.63 8.01
N ARG A 631 -56.06 -28.73 7.78
CA ARG A 631 -57.42 -28.57 8.43
C ARG A 631 -57.37 -28.47 9.96
N ALA A 632 -58.05 -27.56 10.67
CA ALA A 632 -59.05 -26.52 10.35
C ALA A 632 -59.33 -25.66 11.62
N GLY A 633 -59.91 -24.45 11.48
CA GLY A 633 -60.64 -23.76 12.56
C GLY A 633 -60.68 -22.23 12.46
N ALA A 634 -61.85 -21.67 12.11
CA ALA A 634 -62.19 -20.23 12.04
C ALA A 634 -62.37 -19.60 13.45
N ARG A 635 -62.28 -18.29 13.76
CA ARG A 635 -62.95 -17.05 13.27
C ARG A 635 -62.26 -15.80 13.91
N PRO A 636 -62.59 -14.54 13.51
CA PRO A 636 -61.83 -13.31 13.86
C PRO A 636 -62.44 -12.50 15.03
N LEU A 637 -61.65 -11.58 15.59
CA LEU A 637 -62.10 -10.51 16.49
C LEU A 637 -61.45 -9.16 16.15
N GLU A 638 -62.23 -8.12 16.40
CA GLU A 638 -62.13 -6.72 15.95
C GLU A 638 -61.18 -5.81 16.77
N LYS A 639 -60.79 -4.69 16.13
CA LYS A 639 -60.62 -3.28 16.59
C LYS A 639 -60.21 -2.95 18.04
N LEU A 640 -59.25 -2.02 18.19
CA LEU A 640 -59.44 -0.60 18.64
C LEU A 640 -58.05 0.12 18.67
N ALA A 641 -57.86 1.25 17.97
CA ALA A 641 -57.83 2.65 18.46
C ALA A 641 -56.68 2.95 19.46
N ASP A 642 -55.60 3.63 19.04
CA ASP A 642 -55.38 5.10 19.04
C ASP A 642 -55.20 5.72 20.43
N THR A 643 -54.03 6.34 20.69
CA THR A 643 -53.91 7.69 21.28
C THR A 643 -52.45 8.18 21.34
N ARG A 644 -52.29 9.48 21.03
CA ARG A 644 -51.07 10.29 21.02
C ARG A 644 -50.75 10.94 22.38
N GLY A 645 -49.48 11.38 22.53
CA GLY A 645 -49.02 12.51 23.37
C GLY A 645 -48.34 12.13 24.69
N LEU A 646 -47.38 12.85 25.28
CA LEU A 646 -46.55 14.01 24.89
C LEU A 646 -45.56 14.28 26.07
N MET A 647 -44.34 14.79 25.79
CA MET A 647 -43.41 15.56 26.67
C MET A 647 -42.78 14.85 27.90
N ARG A 648 -41.52 15.11 28.29
CA ARG A 648 -40.91 16.43 28.57
C ARG A 648 -39.36 16.36 28.67
N LYS A 649 -38.71 17.48 28.34
CA LYS A 649 -37.29 17.83 28.58
C LYS A 649 -36.95 18.00 30.08
N GLY A 650 -35.67 17.83 30.41
CA GLY A 650 -34.91 18.82 31.19
C GLY A 650 -33.96 18.29 32.28
N SER A 651 -32.65 18.35 32.03
CA SER A 651 -31.64 19.11 32.79
C SER A 651 -30.29 19.04 32.08
#